data_AF-A0AA39HQN7-F1
#
_entry.id   AF-A0AA39HQN7-F1
#
_cell.length_a   1.000
_cell.length_b   1.000
_cell.length_c   1.000
_cell.angle_alpha   90.00
_cell.angle_beta   90.00
_cell.angle_gamma   90.00
#
_symmetry.space_group_name_H-M   'P 1'
#
loop_
_entity.id
_entity.type
_entity.pdbx_description
1 polymer ?
#
loop_
_entity_poly.entity_id
_entity_poly.type
_entity_poly.pdbx_seq_one_letter_code
_entity_poly.pdbx_strand_id
1 'polypeptide(L)'
;MGDHRSRRREHRSSPVFEYSDENSSSRDQIREVEEGTAKNFAFERILAELKVNLHSELKKQVEIKQDKLLNHRDKDFIERRDKIRQEYKGRLEKIQAYKNLRNDQLDRIYIAEKSVLDKQLERNRREAVENIKRAIIEKKKNLLLEEMEANQQVATFITKGTDRMQQVLDGDKDSFIKVFGKGTAVPPNETNRPVVSGLNPTSIEEDLLLVAGAIEVAKEVAEWSVMAALDLDASLAEAMAAVNVNAQNVNNEEEQLAVGEPRKHIDLDQIPTRSLDITDRFERACRDLSVGQLVKASTFNPYEAMSAIEIMDQKMDVGMKKLELDSLSLQRAIETRRVTAESMPRNEMIATMDCTIAALASWLNGQSLDTSLFTNILLQDHTLVKDPSLKAFCKGILEVFQQFRDVITSAATFRDEDFLSHFYADVNLDTTGCVLDLMKEIRRLNKLIETKQKKNKPKDGKVYKSVSQPTELTCVRDRLEFVLEMLNVVRHFIGFESNESVSSSRSSSIVADSLKIETFRPNFTEAYDSCRNCGVLVMLMTETFKRFGLNPKRDQTQEEEEDDFSFEWLPSFNYDLNRRLLPAAFPRKRDLMSRVEGLTYFSKLFNLLLHIPMDQKNIVPDLNRLLEDVRIFSSAKDSCVLSRAFLQIVVIPSEQKVFGNFDMKDVVQEGMRAGVALNYIQDEAAQEQHIEKAIEDFITDASKCFISIIQIFGHNKARRRDMINECLEDLNVLLQEAADVDNVTLTYLMNKADTKNPKDVMDEVMPSLYGFVLHYAFNLIYYHFQLGFDLDLFEVYEYPYIFWYISRIMLQWFNVVDHRCRQLTDTNDKINDQLKKPVPDNTKNGKNKNKKKGKPKNPKPRELTNQEKRDAALRKLNLDYLSLHVEKKRLLNIFSEAILKAVVALQDSKQFYTPDNERHRFVSRMEKFQPIREVRIFTYDVYREFIGSLRPLQHRQLFAEAVVSFKQFVNVEPSNEVIRELVHCCKRNTVVLNVLANDAEFHEREIVYNFTNTDLDIIPVLHIQSQSRS
;
A
#
# COMPACT_ATOMS: atom_id res chain seq x y z
N MET A 1 8.57 76.07 -26.14
CA MET A 1 9.19 76.22 -27.48
C MET A 1 9.55 74.81 -27.93
N GLY A 2 9.10 74.22 -29.02
CA GLY A 2 8.44 74.71 -30.21
C GLY A 2 8.89 73.77 -31.34
N ASP A 3 7.91 73.10 -31.95
CA ASP A 3 7.87 72.59 -33.32
C ASP A 3 8.45 71.23 -33.79
N HIS A 4 7.45 70.48 -34.26
CA HIS A 4 7.27 69.56 -35.39
C HIS A 4 8.31 69.32 -36.50
N ARG A 5 8.32 68.02 -36.88
CA ARG A 5 8.23 67.41 -38.23
C ARG A 5 9.36 67.61 -39.25
N SER A 6 9.90 66.49 -39.75
CA SER A 6 9.80 66.11 -41.17
C SER A 6 10.34 64.70 -41.44
N ARG A 7 9.68 64.00 -42.38
CA ARG A 7 9.94 62.65 -42.89
C ARG A 7 11.07 62.63 -43.93
N ARG A 8 11.78 61.51 -44.08
CA ARG A 8 12.13 60.94 -45.40
C ARG A 8 12.35 59.43 -45.32
N ARG A 9 12.02 58.76 -46.42
CA ARG A 9 11.82 57.32 -46.64
C ARG A 9 12.75 56.88 -47.78
N GLU A 10 12.95 55.56 -47.89
CA GLU A 10 13.53 54.79 -49.03
C GLU A 10 15.07 54.58 -48.98
N HIS A 11 15.66 53.42 -49.30
CA HIS A 11 15.19 52.19 -49.95
C HIS A 11 16.12 50.98 -49.64
N ARG A 12 15.68 49.80 -50.09
CA ARG A 12 16.12 48.41 -49.82
C ARG A 12 17.55 48.02 -50.25
N SER A 13 18.12 47.05 -49.53
CA SER A 13 18.90 45.92 -50.09
C SER A 13 19.13 44.81 -49.05
N SER A 14 18.89 43.56 -49.43
CA SER A 14 19.34 42.32 -48.75
C SER A 14 20.25 41.54 -49.72
N PRO A 15 20.92 40.45 -49.34
CA PRO A 15 21.80 40.22 -48.18
C PRO A 15 23.18 39.66 -48.63
N VAL A 16 24.24 39.79 -47.83
CA VAL A 16 25.44 38.92 -47.93
C VAL A 16 25.96 38.62 -46.51
N PHE A 17 26.09 37.34 -46.22
CA PHE A 17 26.73 36.75 -45.04
C PHE A 17 28.25 36.84 -45.18
N GLU A 18 28.97 37.25 -44.13
CA GLU A 18 30.34 36.81 -43.87
C GLU A 18 30.68 36.98 -42.39
N TYR A 19 31.21 35.92 -41.78
CA TYR A 19 31.59 35.75 -40.38
C TYR A 19 32.92 36.47 -40.04
N SER A 20 33.06 37.07 -38.86
CA SER A 20 34.32 37.03 -38.07
C SER A 20 34.20 37.62 -36.65
N ASP A 21 34.63 36.79 -35.69
CA ASP A 21 35.30 37.07 -34.40
C ASP A 21 34.66 37.96 -33.32
N GLU A 22 33.73 37.37 -32.55
CA GLU A 22 33.40 37.78 -31.18
C GLU A 22 34.21 36.95 -30.17
N ASN A 23 35.35 37.45 -29.71
CA ASN A 23 36.06 36.85 -28.56
C ASN A 23 36.70 37.88 -27.61
N SER A 24 36.27 39.14 -27.65
CA SER A 24 36.77 40.20 -26.76
C SER A 24 35.85 40.53 -25.57
N SER A 25 34.57 40.16 -25.60
CA SER A 25 33.60 40.47 -24.53
C SER A 25 33.72 39.56 -23.29
N SER A 26 34.26 38.35 -23.46
CA SER A 26 34.28 37.32 -22.42
C SER A 26 35.36 37.54 -21.35
N ARG A 27 36.41 38.31 -21.63
CA ARG A 27 37.53 38.51 -20.69
C ARG A 27 37.24 39.56 -19.60
N ASP A 28 36.45 40.58 -19.91
CA ASP A 28 36.10 41.62 -18.93
C ASP A 28 35.06 41.12 -17.91
N GLN A 29 34.13 40.24 -18.34
CA GLN A 29 33.16 39.61 -17.45
C GLN A 29 33.79 38.62 -16.46
N ILE A 30 34.83 37.89 -16.88
CA ILE A 30 35.57 36.98 -15.97
C ILE A 30 36.33 37.80 -14.92
N ARG A 31 36.89 38.94 -15.29
CA ARG A 31 37.66 39.81 -14.41
C ARG A 31 36.80 40.47 -13.31
N GLU A 32 35.56 40.86 -13.62
CA GLU A 32 34.60 41.37 -12.63
C GLU A 32 34.16 40.29 -11.63
N VAL A 33 33.99 39.04 -12.07
CA VAL A 33 33.63 37.91 -11.20
C VAL A 33 34.81 37.52 -10.29
N GLU A 34 36.04 37.57 -10.79
CA GLU A 34 37.27 37.34 -10.02
C GLU A 34 37.51 38.44 -8.96
N GLU A 35 37.25 39.71 -9.29
CA GLU A 35 37.35 40.81 -8.31
C GLU A 35 36.23 40.78 -7.26
N GLY A 36 35.01 40.36 -7.63
CA GLY A 36 33.89 40.17 -6.71
C GLY A 36 34.10 39.02 -5.72
N THR A 37 34.65 37.90 -6.20
CA THR A 37 35.00 36.75 -5.36
C THR A 37 36.17 37.05 -4.42
N ALA A 38 37.19 37.78 -4.88
CA ALA A 38 38.30 38.22 -4.03
C ALA A 38 37.84 39.17 -2.89
N LYS A 39 36.89 40.08 -3.17
CA LYS A 39 36.31 40.97 -2.14
C LYS A 39 35.49 40.20 -1.10
N ASN A 40 34.70 39.21 -1.52
CA ASN A 40 33.95 38.35 -0.60
C ASN A 40 34.88 37.53 0.30
N PHE A 41 35.96 36.98 -0.27
CA PHE A 41 36.94 36.22 0.51
C PHE A 41 37.68 37.09 1.54
N ALA A 42 38.01 38.34 1.18
CA ALA A 42 38.59 39.31 2.10
C ALA A 42 37.61 39.69 3.23
N PHE A 43 36.32 39.83 2.91
CA PHE A 43 35.28 40.15 3.90
C PHE A 43 35.07 39.00 4.90
N GLU A 44 35.02 37.75 4.42
CA GLU A 44 34.94 36.57 5.30
C GLU A 44 36.16 36.44 6.20
N ARG A 45 37.35 36.77 5.70
CA ARG A 45 38.58 36.72 6.50
C ARG A 45 38.57 37.76 7.63
N ILE A 46 38.14 38.99 7.34
CA ILE A 46 37.99 40.06 8.34
C ILE A 46 36.93 39.68 9.38
N LEU A 47 35.82 39.07 8.94
CA LEU A 47 34.76 38.63 9.84
C LEU A 47 35.21 37.47 10.75
N ALA A 48 36.07 36.58 10.24
CA ALA A 48 36.71 35.53 11.03
C ALA A 48 37.69 36.11 12.06
N GLU A 49 38.53 37.08 11.69
CA GLU A 49 39.44 37.77 12.62
C GLU A 49 38.69 38.53 13.72
N LEU A 50 37.58 39.22 13.38
CA LEU A 50 36.72 39.89 14.36
C LEU A 50 36.07 38.90 15.34
N LYS A 51 35.61 37.74 14.87
CA LYS A 51 35.08 36.69 15.74
C LYS A 51 36.13 36.16 16.72
N VAL A 52 37.36 35.95 16.26
CA VAL A 52 38.47 35.51 17.12
C VAL A 52 38.80 36.57 18.18
N ASN A 53 38.89 37.84 17.78
CA ASN A 53 39.17 38.93 18.70
C ASN A 53 38.06 39.11 19.75
N LEU A 54 36.80 39.08 19.33
CA LEU A 54 35.65 39.16 20.25
C LEU A 54 35.64 38.00 21.24
N HIS A 55 35.92 36.77 20.77
CA HIS A 55 36.00 35.60 21.63
C HIS A 55 37.14 35.70 22.66
N SER A 56 38.29 36.24 22.25
CA SER A 56 39.44 36.46 23.14
C SER A 56 39.14 37.48 24.25
N GLU A 57 38.41 38.55 23.92
CA GLU A 57 38.04 39.59 24.89
C GLU A 57 36.96 39.09 25.86
N LEU A 58 35.98 38.32 25.36
CA LEU A 58 34.98 37.67 26.21
C LEU A 58 35.64 36.70 27.20
N LYS A 59 36.65 35.94 26.74
CA LYS A 59 37.42 35.03 27.58
C LYS A 59 38.16 35.77 28.70
N LYS A 60 38.82 36.90 28.39
CA LYS A 60 39.45 37.76 29.42
C LYS A 60 38.45 38.28 30.44
N GLN A 61 37.28 38.73 30.01
CA GLN A 61 36.24 39.21 30.94
C GLN A 61 35.71 38.10 31.86
N VAL A 62 35.60 36.88 31.34
CA VAL A 62 35.22 35.70 32.13
C VAL A 62 36.31 35.33 33.14
N GLU A 63 37.58 35.35 32.74
CA GLU A 63 38.73 35.09 33.63
C GLU A 63 38.80 36.11 34.78
N ILE A 64 38.59 37.41 34.51
CA ILE A 64 38.54 38.46 35.54
C ILE A 64 37.38 38.25 36.51
N LYS A 65 36.19 37.85 36.01
CA LYS A 65 35.03 37.53 36.87
C LYS A 65 35.29 36.27 37.69
N GLN A 66 35.94 35.27 37.10
CA GLN A 66 36.31 34.02 37.77
C GLN A 66 37.29 34.26 38.93
N ASP A 67 38.29 35.12 38.76
CA ASP A 67 39.24 35.49 39.82
C ASP A 67 38.57 36.24 40.98
N LYS A 68 37.61 37.12 40.68
CA LYS A 68 36.79 37.80 41.70
C LYS A 68 35.91 36.82 42.49
N LEU A 69 35.39 35.79 41.83
CA LEU A 69 34.57 34.72 42.43
C LEU A 69 35.42 33.71 43.24
N LEU A 70 36.66 33.45 42.82
CA LEU A 70 37.59 32.54 43.50
C LEU A 70 38.12 33.12 44.81
N ASN A 71 38.38 34.42 44.85
CA ASN A 71 38.93 35.13 46.01
C ASN A 71 37.89 35.67 47.01
N HIS A 72 36.62 35.28 46.86
CA HIS A 72 35.53 35.68 47.76
C HIS A 72 35.67 34.96 49.12
N ARG A 73 35.64 35.69 50.24
CA ARG A 73 35.97 35.17 51.59
C ARG A 73 34.76 34.68 52.41
N ASP A 74 33.56 34.82 51.89
CA ASP A 74 32.31 34.46 52.58
C ASP A 74 32.01 32.96 52.47
N LYS A 75 31.74 32.30 53.61
CA LYS A 75 31.71 30.84 53.74
C LYS A 75 30.47 30.21 53.06
N ASP A 76 29.31 30.85 53.20
CA ASP A 76 28.06 30.40 52.55
C ASP A 76 28.11 30.57 51.03
N PHE A 77 28.82 31.59 50.55
CA PHE A 77 29.02 31.82 49.13
C PHE A 77 29.95 30.77 48.51
N ILE A 78 31.02 30.37 49.21
CA ILE A 78 31.95 29.34 48.78
C ILE A 78 31.23 27.99 48.62
N GLU A 79 30.38 27.61 49.58
CA GLU A 79 29.65 26.35 49.54
C GLU A 79 28.62 26.30 48.38
N ARG A 80 27.88 27.40 48.17
CA ARG A 80 26.98 27.51 46.99
C ARG A 80 27.74 27.51 45.66
N ARG A 81 28.88 28.21 45.58
CA ARG A 81 29.73 28.26 44.38
C ARG A 81 30.25 26.88 44.02
N ASP A 82 30.70 26.10 45.01
CA ASP A 82 31.29 24.79 44.79
C ASP A 82 30.22 23.76 44.37
N LYS A 83 28.99 23.86 44.92
CA LYS A 83 27.84 23.08 44.47
C LYS A 83 27.47 23.39 43.01
N ILE A 84 27.40 24.67 42.63
CA ILE A 84 27.12 25.08 41.24
C ILE A 84 28.24 24.64 40.29
N ARG A 85 29.51 24.68 40.73
CA ARG A 85 30.65 24.17 39.95
C ARG A 85 30.56 22.67 39.69
N GLN A 86 30.19 21.87 40.69
CA GLN A 86 29.99 20.43 40.49
C GLN A 86 28.85 20.16 39.50
N GLU A 87 27.75 20.89 39.62
CA GLU A 87 26.62 20.76 38.69
C GLU A 87 27.00 21.17 37.27
N TYR A 88 27.72 22.27 37.11
CA TYR A 88 28.19 22.75 35.81
C TYR A 88 29.21 21.80 35.17
N LYS A 89 30.13 21.24 35.97
CA LYS A 89 31.09 20.23 35.51
C LYS A 89 30.38 18.97 35.01
N GLY A 90 29.37 18.49 35.75
CA GLY A 90 28.55 17.35 35.31
C GLY A 90 27.76 17.64 34.03
N ARG A 91 27.28 18.87 33.81
CA ARG A 91 26.64 19.28 32.56
C ARG A 91 27.64 19.34 31.39
N LEU A 92 28.85 19.84 31.62
CA LEU A 92 29.92 19.89 30.61
C LEU A 92 30.36 18.50 30.16
N GLU A 93 30.51 17.56 31.10
CA GLU A 93 30.82 16.16 30.81
C GLU A 93 29.71 15.50 29.97
N LYS A 94 28.43 15.78 30.27
CA LYS A 94 27.31 15.33 29.44
C LYS A 94 27.35 15.92 28.03
N ILE A 95 27.57 17.24 27.89
CA ILE A 95 27.64 17.90 26.58
C ILE A 95 28.80 17.35 25.75
N GLN A 96 29.96 17.10 26.37
CA GLN A 96 31.10 16.51 25.68
C GLN A 96 30.82 15.07 25.25
N ALA A 97 30.17 14.27 26.11
CA ALA A 97 29.72 12.93 25.75
C ALA A 97 28.73 12.95 24.57
N TYR A 98 27.77 13.87 24.55
CA TYR A 98 26.84 14.05 23.42
C TYR A 98 27.55 14.47 22.14
N LYS A 99 28.53 15.38 22.18
CA LYS A 99 29.31 15.77 20.99
C LYS A 99 30.12 14.61 20.44
N ASN A 100 30.77 13.84 21.32
CA ASN A 100 31.53 12.67 20.91
C ASN A 100 30.60 11.62 20.27
N LEU A 101 29.43 11.35 20.88
CA LEU A 101 28.42 10.43 20.33
C LEU A 101 27.89 10.90 18.96
N ARG A 102 27.65 12.20 18.79
CA ARG A 102 27.20 12.81 17.53
C ARG A 102 28.26 12.66 16.43
N ASN A 103 29.53 12.90 16.74
CA ASN A 103 30.62 12.74 15.78
C ASN A 103 30.80 11.26 15.39
N ASP A 104 30.73 10.35 16.36
CA ASP A 104 30.75 8.91 16.14
C ASP A 104 29.59 8.44 15.25
N GLN A 105 28.41 9.03 15.39
CA GLN A 105 27.25 8.76 14.53
C GLN A 105 27.49 9.26 13.10
N LEU A 106 28.04 10.47 12.95
CA LEU A 106 28.35 11.05 11.63
C LEU A 106 29.43 10.24 10.90
N ASP A 107 30.46 9.77 11.60
CA ASP A 107 31.49 8.92 11.00
C ASP A 107 30.95 7.56 10.56
N ARG A 108 30.03 6.95 11.34
CA ARG A 108 29.35 5.71 10.95
C ARG A 108 28.46 5.90 9.72
N ILE A 109 27.73 7.02 9.65
CA ILE A 109 26.90 7.37 8.48
C ILE A 109 27.79 7.54 7.25
N TYR A 110 28.89 8.29 7.37
CA TYR A 110 29.83 8.51 6.26
C TYR A 110 30.43 7.19 5.73
N ILE A 111 30.85 6.29 6.62
CA ILE A 111 31.39 4.97 6.24
C ILE A 111 30.31 4.10 5.57
N ALA A 112 29.08 4.14 6.08
CA ALA A 112 27.96 3.40 5.50
C ALA A 112 27.59 3.92 4.10
N GLU A 113 27.45 5.23 3.93
CA GLU A 113 27.14 5.87 2.65
C GLU A 113 28.23 5.60 1.61
N LYS A 114 29.51 5.70 2.01
CA LYS A 114 30.64 5.36 1.13
C LYS A 114 30.60 3.89 0.70
N SER A 115 30.30 2.97 1.63
CA SER A 115 30.19 1.54 1.31
C SER A 115 29.01 1.24 0.37
N VAL A 116 27.89 1.94 0.50
CA VAL A 116 26.74 1.80 -0.40
C VAL A 116 27.11 2.30 -1.79
N LEU A 117 27.77 3.46 -1.88
CA LEU A 117 28.24 4.01 -3.16
C LEU A 117 29.20 3.07 -3.89
N ASP A 118 30.16 2.49 -3.15
CA ASP A 118 31.13 1.55 -3.71
C ASP A 118 30.46 0.25 -4.20
N LYS A 119 29.47 -0.27 -3.46
CA LYS A 119 28.67 -1.44 -3.89
C LYS A 119 27.79 -1.12 -5.09
N GLN A 120 27.21 0.08 -5.15
CA GLN A 120 26.40 0.53 -6.29
C GLN A 120 27.26 0.65 -7.55
N LEU A 121 28.47 1.21 -7.43
CA LEU A 121 29.43 1.32 -8.53
C LEU A 121 29.83 -0.05 -9.08
N GLU A 122 30.07 -1.03 -8.19
CA GLU A 122 30.43 -2.39 -8.58
C GLU A 122 29.25 -3.14 -9.23
N ARG A 123 28.02 -2.93 -8.73
CA ARG A 123 26.81 -3.49 -9.34
C ARG A 123 26.56 -2.92 -10.73
N ASN A 124 26.68 -1.60 -10.89
CA ASN A 124 26.54 -0.93 -12.18
C ASN A 124 27.60 -1.40 -13.19
N ARG A 125 28.83 -1.66 -12.75
CA ARG A 125 29.88 -2.25 -13.60
C ARG A 125 29.53 -3.66 -14.06
N ARG A 126 29.04 -4.52 -13.16
CA ARG A 126 28.62 -5.89 -13.51
C ARG A 126 27.44 -5.90 -14.46
N GLU A 127 26.46 -5.03 -14.23
CA GLU A 127 25.29 -4.88 -15.09
C GLU A 127 25.67 -4.36 -16.48
N ALA A 128 26.59 -3.39 -16.57
CA ALA A 128 27.13 -2.93 -17.85
C ALA A 128 27.86 -4.07 -18.60
N VAL A 129 28.65 -4.89 -17.91
CA VAL A 129 29.33 -6.05 -18.52
C VAL A 129 28.33 -7.10 -19.00
N GLU A 130 27.29 -7.40 -18.24
CA GLU A 130 26.27 -8.36 -18.66
C GLU A 130 25.39 -7.84 -19.80
N ASN A 131 25.07 -6.54 -19.83
CA ASN A 131 24.37 -5.93 -20.96
C ASN A 131 25.21 -5.99 -22.24
N ILE A 132 26.53 -5.76 -22.14
CA ILE A 132 27.45 -5.93 -23.27
C ILE A 132 27.51 -7.39 -23.72
N LYS A 133 27.56 -8.37 -22.79
CA LYS A 133 27.53 -9.79 -23.14
C LYS A 133 26.22 -10.20 -23.81
N ARG A 134 25.07 -9.77 -23.30
CA ARG A 134 23.76 -10.03 -23.93
C ARG A 134 23.69 -9.44 -25.33
N ALA A 135 24.15 -8.20 -25.51
CA ALA A 135 24.21 -7.57 -26.82
C ALA A 135 25.12 -8.34 -27.80
N ILE A 136 26.25 -8.89 -27.33
CA ILE A 136 27.13 -9.74 -28.14
C ILE A 136 26.44 -11.07 -28.50
N ILE A 137 25.76 -11.71 -27.54
CA ILE A 137 25.03 -12.96 -27.78
C ILE A 137 23.90 -12.76 -28.78
N GLU A 138 23.12 -11.68 -28.63
CA GLU A 138 22.02 -11.33 -29.52
C GLU A 138 22.53 -11.00 -30.93
N LYS A 139 23.63 -10.25 -31.04
CA LYS A 139 24.28 -9.99 -32.32
C LYS A 139 24.80 -11.28 -32.97
N LYS A 140 25.35 -12.22 -32.19
CA LYS A 140 25.79 -13.53 -32.68
C LYS A 140 24.62 -14.39 -33.15
N LYS A 141 23.49 -14.35 -32.45
CA LYS A 141 22.24 -15.04 -32.84
C LYS A 141 21.69 -14.48 -34.15
N ASN A 142 21.68 -13.17 -34.32
CA ASN A 142 21.22 -12.53 -35.56
C ASN A 142 22.14 -12.85 -36.75
N LEU A 143 23.46 -12.84 -36.56
CA LEU A 143 24.41 -13.27 -37.59
C LEU A 143 24.24 -14.74 -37.98
N LEU A 144 23.96 -15.62 -37.01
CA LEU A 144 23.62 -17.03 -37.28
C LEU A 144 22.30 -17.17 -38.05
N LEU A 145 21.30 -16.34 -37.75
CA LEU A 145 20.03 -16.34 -38.47
C LEU A 145 20.22 -15.85 -39.91
N GLU A 146 20.99 -14.79 -40.12
CA GLU A 146 21.38 -14.30 -41.45
C GLU A 146 22.15 -15.36 -42.25
N GLU A 147 23.05 -16.11 -41.60
CA GLU A 147 23.78 -17.22 -42.22
C GLU A 147 22.84 -18.39 -42.57
N MET A 148 21.88 -18.73 -41.70
CA MET A 148 20.85 -19.73 -41.98
C MET A 148 19.94 -19.31 -43.15
N GLU A 149 19.52 -18.05 -43.20
CA GLU A 149 18.72 -17.52 -44.31
C GLU A 149 19.51 -17.50 -45.62
N ALA A 150 20.79 -17.12 -45.60
CA ALA A 150 21.67 -17.18 -46.75
C ALA A 150 21.84 -18.63 -47.25
N ASN A 151 22.07 -19.58 -46.34
CA ASN A 151 22.18 -21.00 -46.66
C ASN A 151 20.86 -21.58 -47.20
N GLN A 152 19.71 -21.11 -46.68
CA GLN A 152 18.40 -21.51 -47.18
C GLN A 152 18.14 -20.94 -48.59
N GLN A 153 18.54 -19.70 -48.86
CA GLN A 153 18.49 -19.10 -50.20
C GLN A 153 19.40 -19.83 -51.20
N VAL A 154 20.61 -20.22 -50.78
CA VAL A 154 21.52 -21.05 -51.58
C VAL A 154 20.91 -22.42 -51.84
N ALA A 155 20.32 -23.07 -50.82
CA ALA A 155 19.62 -24.34 -50.98
C ALA A 155 18.45 -24.23 -51.98
N THR A 156 17.66 -23.14 -51.91
CA THR A 156 16.56 -22.89 -52.86
C THR A 156 17.07 -22.62 -54.28
N PHE A 157 18.23 -21.98 -54.42
CA PHE A 157 18.88 -21.74 -55.70
C PHE A 157 19.38 -23.05 -56.32
N ILE A 158 19.95 -23.95 -55.50
CA ILE A 158 20.34 -25.30 -55.89
C ILE A 158 19.11 -26.10 -56.33
N THR A 159 18.01 -26.08 -55.56
CA THR A 159 16.78 -26.82 -55.92
C THR A 159 16.19 -26.34 -57.25
N LYS A 160 16.13 -25.01 -57.46
CA LYS A 160 15.69 -24.43 -58.73
C LYS A 160 16.64 -24.72 -59.88
N GLY A 161 17.94 -24.85 -59.61
CA GLY A 161 18.97 -25.26 -60.56
C GLY A 161 18.80 -26.72 -61.00
N THR A 162 18.54 -27.62 -60.03
CA THR A 162 18.21 -29.03 -60.29
C THR A 162 16.91 -29.20 -61.03
N ASP A 163 15.86 -28.43 -60.72
CA ASP A 163 14.58 -28.47 -61.46
C ASP A 163 14.74 -27.97 -62.91
N ARG A 164 15.61 -26.98 -63.13
CA ARG A 164 15.97 -26.52 -64.48
C ARG A 164 16.75 -27.58 -65.26
N MET A 165 17.69 -28.28 -64.60
CA MET A 165 18.38 -29.43 -65.21
C MET A 165 17.42 -30.57 -65.50
N GLN A 166 16.47 -30.86 -64.60
CA GLN A 166 15.43 -31.88 -64.78
C GLN A 166 14.53 -31.54 -65.98
N GLN A 167 14.13 -30.27 -66.13
CA GLN A 167 13.35 -29.79 -67.28
C GLN A 167 14.11 -29.84 -68.61
N VAL A 168 15.43 -29.61 -68.59
CA VAL A 168 16.28 -29.78 -69.78
C VAL A 168 16.46 -31.26 -70.12
N LEU A 169 16.65 -32.13 -69.11
CA LEU A 169 16.76 -33.59 -69.28
C LEU A 169 15.44 -34.24 -69.71
N ASP A 170 14.30 -33.75 -69.22
CA ASP A 170 12.98 -34.25 -69.62
C ASP A 170 12.52 -33.68 -70.98
N GLY A 171 12.98 -32.47 -71.35
CA GLY A 171 12.83 -31.92 -72.70
C GLY A 171 13.59 -32.70 -73.78
N ASP A 172 14.73 -33.32 -73.43
CA ASP A 172 15.51 -34.16 -74.34
C ASP A 172 15.13 -35.66 -74.30
N LYS A 173 14.29 -36.10 -73.36
CA LYS A 173 13.75 -37.48 -73.33
C LYS A 173 12.84 -37.77 -74.54
N ASP A 174 12.06 -36.79 -75.01
CA ASP A 174 11.22 -36.95 -76.21
C ASP A 174 12.04 -37.00 -77.51
N SER A 175 13.26 -36.43 -77.50
CA SER A 175 14.24 -36.54 -78.58
C SER A 175 14.96 -37.90 -78.55
N PHE A 176 15.25 -38.45 -77.37
CA PHE A 176 15.95 -39.72 -77.18
C PHE A 176 15.08 -40.96 -77.44
N ILE A 177 13.79 -40.94 -77.07
CA ILE A 177 12.87 -42.07 -77.23
C ILE A 177 12.49 -42.31 -78.72
N LYS A 178 12.69 -41.31 -79.59
CA LYS A 178 12.48 -41.43 -81.04
C LYS A 178 13.58 -42.18 -81.79
N VAL A 179 14.76 -42.38 -81.21
CA VAL A 179 15.90 -42.97 -81.94
C VAL A 179 16.06 -44.47 -81.67
N PHE A 180 15.70 -45.00 -80.50
CA PHE A 180 15.97 -46.41 -80.16
C PHE A 180 14.77 -47.11 -79.51
N GLY A 181 13.66 -47.15 -80.24
CA GLY A 181 12.58 -48.08 -79.97
C GLY A 181 12.88 -49.50 -80.47
N LYS A 182 12.26 -50.46 -79.76
CA LYS A 182 12.03 -51.87 -80.10
C LYS A 182 13.16 -52.84 -79.73
N GLY A 183 12.87 -53.63 -78.70
CA GLY A 183 13.71 -54.72 -78.26
C GLY A 183 13.60 -55.98 -79.09
N THR A 184 14.46 -56.93 -78.77
CA THR A 184 14.16 -58.36 -78.65
C THR A 184 15.27 -58.99 -77.81
N ALA A 185 14.85 -59.95 -76.97
CA ALA A 185 15.68 -60.74 -76.07
C ALA A 185 16.67 -61.66 -76.83
N VAL A 186 17.78 -62.01 -76.18
CA VAL A 186 18.34 -63.37 -76.00
C VAL A 186 19.65 -63.27 -75.17
N PRO A 187 20.02 -64.31 -74.38
CA PRO A 187 20.96 -64.24 -73.25
C PRO A 187 22.32 -64.90 -73.60
N PRO A 188 23.11 -65.41 -72.63
CA PRO A 188 24.16 -64.71 -71.90
C PRO A 188 25.56 -65.28 -72.20
N ASN A 189 26.59 -64.45 -72.36
CA ASN A 189 27.96 -64.70 -71.84
C ASN A 189 29.01 -63.71 -72.36
N GLU A 190 30.03 -63.58 -71.51
CA GLU A 190 31.43 -63.29 -71.79
C GLU A 190 31.87 -61.93 -72.38
N THR A 191 32.61 -61.23 -71.51
CA THR A 191 33.87 -60.51 -71.77
C THR A 191 33.89 -59.26 -72.65
N ASN A 192 34.66 -58.29 -72.12
CA ASN A 192 35.35 -57.19 -72.79
C ASN A 192 34.55 -55.93 -73.19
N ARG A 193 34.68 -54.97 -72.26
CA ARG A 193 34.72 -53.49 -72.37
C ARG A 193 34.53 -52.87 -73.76
N PRO A 194 33.83 -51.72 -73.79
CA PRO A 194 34.23 -50.58 -74.61
C PRO A 194 34.61 -49.38 -73.73
N VAL A 195 35.71 -48.72 -74.11
CA VAL A 195 36.14 -47.41 -73.64
C VAL A 195 35.54 -46.36 -74.57
N VAL A 196 34.88 -45.32 -74.04
CA VAL A 196 34.74 -43.97 -74.65
C VAL A 196 34.45 -43.00 -73.50
N SER A 197 35.48 -42.39 -72.89
CA SER A 197 35.96 -41.02 -73.14
C SER A 197 34.88 -39.93 -73.06
N GLY A 198 34.86 -39.19 -71.95
CA GLY A 198 34.08 -37.96 -71.85
C GLY A 198 33.54 -37.65 -70.45
N LEU A 199 34.33 -37.77 -69.39
CA LEU A 199 34.00 -37.18 -68.09
C LEU A 199 35.24 -36.45 -67.57
N ASN A 200 35.11 -35.14 -67.38
CA ASN A 200 36.20 -34.32 -66.84
C ASN A 200 36.33 -34.64 -65.34
N PRO A 201 37.48 -35.12 -64.84
CA PRO A 201 37.62 -35.63 -63.47
C PRO A 201 37.30 -34.60 -62.37
N THR A 202 37.46 -33.31 -62.66
CA THR A 202 37.29 -32.22 -61.69
C THR A 202 35.84 -32.05 -61.21
N SER A 203 34.84 -32.31 -62.04
CA SER A 203 33.43 -32.11 -61.64
C SER A 203 32.88 -33.24 -60.77
N ILE A 204 33.43 -34.46 -60.89
CA ILE A 204 33.02 -35.58 -60.03
C ILE A 204 33.63 -35.43 -58.63
N GLU A 205 34.84 -34.86 -58.54
CA GLU A 205 35.48 -34.53 -57.26
C GLU A 205 34.74 -33.40 -56.52
N GLU A 206 34.26 -32.38 -57.25
CA GLU A 206 33.45 -31.29 -56.68
C GLU A 206 32.06 -31.79 -56.20
N ASP A 207 31.40 -32.66 -56.96
CA ASP A 207 30.10 -33.22 -56.58
C ASP A 207 30.20 -34.19 -55.38
N LEU A 208 31.29 -34.97 -55.29
CA LEU A 208 31.55 -35.84 -54.14
C LEU A 208 31.92 -35.04 -52.87
N LEU A 209 32.61 -33.89 -53.01
CA LEU A 209 32.89 -32.99 -51.89
C LEU A 209 31.62 -32.33 -51.35
N LEU A 210 30.66 -32.00 -52.23
CA LEU A 210 29.39 -31.41 -51.83
C LEU A 210 28.52 -32.42 -51.04
N VAL A 211 28.52 -33.68 -51.46
CA VAL A 211 27.82 -34.77 -50.76
C VAL A 211 28.52 -35.15 -49.45
N ALA A 212 29.85 -35.12 -49.41
CA ALA A 212 30.61 -35.34 -48.17
C ALA A 212 30.33 -34.24 -47.13
N GLY A 213 30.31 -32.96 -47.55
CA GLY A 213 29.97 -31.83 -46.67
C GLY A 213 28.54 -31.87 -46.16
N ALA A 214 27.58 -32.31 -46.98
CA ALA A 214 26.19 -32.47 -46.55
C ALA A 214 26.00 -33.58 -45.50
N ILE A 215 26.83 -34.64 -45.54
CA ILE A 215 26.82 -35.73 -44.55
C ILE A 215 27.48 -35.30 -43.23
N GLU A 216 28.48 -34.43 -43.28
CA GLU A 216 29.16 -33.88 -42.09
C GLU A 216 28.26 -32.93 -41.30
N VAL A 217 27.52 -32.05 -41.99
CA VAL A 217 26.54 -31.14 -41.35
C VAL A 217 25.37 -31.92 -40.72
N ALA A 218 24.91 -33.01 -41.37
CA ALA A 218 23.88 -33.87 -40.80
C ALA A 218 24.34 -34.63 -39.55
N LYS A 219 25.65 -34.92 -39.43
CA LYS A 219 26.25 -35.49 -38.22
C LYS A 219 26.36 -34.47 -37.08
N GLU A 220 26.79 -33.24 -37.35
CA GLU A 220 26.90 -32.19 -36.32
C GLU A 220 25.54 -31.80 -35.73
N VAL A 221 24.48 -31.75 -36.55
CA VAL A 221 23.12 -31.48 -36.08
C VAL A 221 22.57 -32.62 -35.20
N ALA A 222 22.94 -33.87 -35.49
CA ALA A 222 22.59 -35.01 -34.65
C ALA A 222 23.38 -35.02 -33.32
N GLU A 223 24.64 -34.58 -33.32
CA GLU A 223 25.46 -34.47 -32.12
C GLU A 223 24.97 -33.35 -31.18
N TRP A 224 24.50 -32.21 -31.71
CA TRP A 224 23.94 -31.13 -30.89
C TRP A 224 22.61 -31.49 -30.23
N SER A 225 21.77 -32.30 -30.90
CA SER A 225 20.53 -32.81 -30.32
C SER A 225 20.76 -33.82 -29.20
N VAL A 226 21.87 -34.56 -29.21
CA VAL A 226 22.25 -35.52 -28.15
C VAL A 226 22.90 -34.80 -26.97
N MET A 227 23.71 -33.76 -27.22
CA MET A 227 24.33 -32.93 -26.17
C MET A 227 23.30 -32.13 -25.35
N ALA A 228 22.23 -31.62 -25.98
CA ALA A 228 21.17 -30.90 -25.29
C ALA A 228 20.30 -31.80 -24.38
N ALA A 229 20.23 -33.10 -24.66
CA ALA A 229 19.55 -34.08 -23.80
C ALA A 229 20.42 -34.55 -22.63
N LEU A 230 21.75 -34.59 -22.80
CA LEU A 230 22.71 -34.99 -21.77
C LEU A 230 22.90 -33.91 -20.68
N ASP A 231 22.80 -32.62 -21.00
CA ASP A 231 22.91 -31.53 -20.00
C ASP A 231 21.68 -31.39 -19.09
N LEU A 232 20.49 -31.84 -19.54
CA LEU A 232 19.27 -31.78 -18.73
C LEU A 232 19.21 -32.90 -17.67
N ASP A 233 19.68 -34.10 -18.02
CA ASP A 233 19.74 -35.24 -17.10
C ASP A 233 20.90 -35.12 -16.09
N ALA A 234 22.02 -34.49 -16.46
CA ALA A 234 23.14 -34.23 -15.56
C ALA A 234 22.78 -33.22 -14.45
N SER A 235 22.06 -32.15 -14.78
CA SER A 235 21.62 -31.15 -13.79
C SER A 235 20.56 -31.68 -12.82
N LEU A 236 19.69 -32.59 -13.28
CA LEU A 236 18.67 -33.23 -12.43
C LEU A 236 19.29 -34.31 -11.53
N ALA A 237 20.28 -35.07 -12.04
CA ALA A 237 21.03 -36.04 -11.26
C ALA A 237 21.94 -35.40 -10.20
N GLU A 238 22.59 -34.25 -10.50
CA GLU A 238 23.36 -33.48 -9.51
C GLU A 238 22.47 -32.87 -8.42
N ALA A 239 21.29 -32.35 -8.78
CA ALA A 239 20.32 -31.84 -7.81
C ALA A 239 19.77 -32.95 -6.91
N MET A 240 19.50 -34.15 -7.45
CA MET A 240 19.02 -35.30 -6.67
C MET A 240 20.12 -35.96 -5.85
N ALA A 241 21.38 -35.96 -6.30
CA ALA A 241 22.53 -36.41 -5.54
C ALA A 241 22.88 -35.46 -4.38
N ALA A 242 22.76 -34.15 -4.56
CA ALA A 242 22.95 -33.16 -3.50
C ALA A 242 21.91 -33.27 -2.37
N VAL A 243 20.68 -33.67 -2.71
CA VAL A 243 19.61 -33.94 -1.72
C VAL A 243 19.83 -35.27 -0.97
N ASN A 244 20.31 -36.32 -1.65
CA ASN A 244 20.58 -37.61 -1.01
C ASN A 244 21.89 -37.65 -0.18
N VAL A 245 22.90 -36.87 -0.55
CA VAL A 245 24.16 -36.75 0.22
C VAL A 245 23.94 -35.98 1.53
N ASN A 246 23.03 -35.00 1.55
CA ASN A 246 22.63 -34.32 2.80
C ASN A 246 21.78 -35.20 3.73
N ALA A 247 21.08 -36.23 3.22
CA ALA A 247 20.31 -37.16 4.04
C ALA A 247 21.15 -38.31 4.63
N GLN A 248 22.28 -38.67 3.99
CA GLN A 248 23.17 -39.73 4.48
C GLN A 248 24.40 -39.23 5.28
N ASN A 249 24.79 -37.96 5.15
CA ASN A 249 25.89 -37.38 5.94
C ASN A 249 25.49 -36.96 7.37
N VAL A 250 24.19 -36.90 7.69
CA VAL A 250 23.73 -36.63 9.07
C VAL A 250 23.94 -37.83 10.01
N ASN A 251 24.11 -39.05 9.48
CA ASN A 251 24.23 -40.27 10.30
C ASN A 251 25.64 -40.88 10.35
N ASN A 252 26.64 -40.35 9.63
CA ASN A 252 27.98 -40.98 9.53
C ASN A 252 29.14 -40.08 10.00
N GLU A 253 28.91 -38.85 10.47
CA GLU A 253 29.95 -37.98 11.03
C GLU A 253 30.19 -38.17 12.55
N GLU A 254 29.66 -39.23 13.16
CA GLU A 254 29.90 -39.51 14.60
C GLU A 254 31.16 -40.33 14.91
N GLU A 255 31.88 -40.90 13.92
CA GLU A 255 32.92 -41.90 14.24
C GLU A 255 34.39 -41.60 13.89
N GLN A 256 34.77 -40.47 13.30
CA GLN A 256 36.20 -40.19 13.04
C GLN A 256 36.59 -38.72 13.24
N LEU A 257 36.65 -38.28 14.50
CA LEU A 257 37.25 -37.00 14.87
C LEU A 257 38.77 -37.13 15.02
N ALA A 258 39.50 -36.65 14.01
CA ALA A 258 40.92 -36.35 14.13
C ALA A 258 41.12 -35.18 15.11
N VAL A 259 42.12 -35.30 15.99
CA VAL A 259 42.44 -34.33 17.03
C VAL A 259 42.87 -33.00 16.39
N GLY A 260 42.01 -31.97 16.43
CA GLY A 260 42.42 -30.59 16.16
C GLY A 260 41.46 -29.68 15.39
N GLU A 261 40.38 -30.16 14.78
CA GLU A 261 39.44 -29.29 14.06
C GLU A 261 38.31 -28.75 14.97
N PRO A 262 37.91 -27.46 14.81
CA PRO A 262 36.81 -26.88 15.59
C PRO A 262 35.47 -27.51 15.15
N ARG A 263 34.71 -28.05 16.11
CA ARG A 263 33.39 -28.64 15.88
C ARG A 263 32.45 -27.63 15.21
N LYS A 264 31.81 -28.02 14.12
CA LYS A 264 30.85 -27.18 13.35
C LYS A 264 29.46 -27.12 13.98
N HIS A 265 29.13 -27.99 14.93
CA HIS A 265 27.86 -27.95 15.66
C HIS A 265 28.08 -28.24 17.14
N ILE A 266 27.52 -27.39 18.00
CA ILE A 266 27.34 -27.67 19.42
C ILE A 266 25.93 -28.25 19.53
N ASP A 267 25.81 -29.48 20.03
CA ASP A 267 24.54 -30.06 20.43
C ASP A 267 24.14 -29.42 21.78
N LEU A 268 23.10 -28.58 21.77
CA LEU A 268 22.70 -27.77 22.92
C LEU A 268 21.95 -28.59 23.99
N ASP A 269 21.53 -29.82 23.67
CA ASP A 269 20.80 -30.70 24.59
C ASP A 269 21.73 -31.54 25.50
N GLN A 270 23.03 -31.54 25.22
CA GLN A 270 24.04 -32.13 26.09
C GLN A 270 24.89 -31.06 26.77
N ILE A 271 24.52 -30.69 28.00
CA ILE A 271 25.41 -29.88 28.86
C ILE A 271 26.70 -30.69 29.06
N PRO A 272 27.88 -30.18 28.66
CA PRO A 272 29.13 -30.92 28.80
C PRO A 272 29.36 -31.26 30.27
N THR A 273 29.59 -32.54 30.58
CA THR A 273 29.86 -33.00 31.96
C THR A 273 31.16 -32.45 32.55
N ARG A 274 31.99 -31.79 31.74
CA ARG A 274 33.25 -31.18 32.15
C ARG A 274 33.37 -29.78 31.56
N SER A 275 33.41 -28.75 32.42
CA SER A 275 33.76 -27.39 32.05
C SER A 275 35.28 -27.17 32.16
N LEU A 276 35.86 -26.47 31.18
CA LEU A 276 37.23 -25.99 31.21
C LEU A 276 37.20 -24.46 31.21
N ASP A 277 37.83 -23.84 32.20
CA ASP A 277 37.97 -22.39 32.25
C ASP A 277 39.02 -21.92 31.23
N ILE A 278 38.62 -21.02 30.34
CA ILE A 278 39.47 -20.45 29.28
C ILE A 278 39.69 -18.94 29.46
N THR A 279 39.27 -18.34 30.57
CA THR A 279 39.26 -16.88 30.79
C THR A 279 40.65 -16.28 30.58
N ASP A 280 41.68 -16.78 31.26
CA ASP A 280 43.07 -16.30 31.13
C ASP A 280 43.67 -16.49 29.72
N ARG A 281 43.22 -17.52 29.01
CA ARG A 281 43.68 -17.78 27.63
C ARG A 281 43.02 -16.81 26.66
N PHE A 282 41.74 -16.54 26.85
CA PHE A 282 40.97 -15.60 26.05
C PHE A 282 41.43 -14.16 26.26
N GLU A 283 41.60 -13.72 27.51
CA GLU A 283 42.10 -12.37 27.82
C GLU A 283 43.48 -12.09 27.22
N ARG A 284 44.40 -13.07 27.24
CA ARG A 284 45.71 -12.93 26.60
C ARG A 284 45.59 -12.75 25.10
N ALA A 285 44.76 -13.54 24.42
CA ALA A 285 44.54 -13.40 22.99
C ALA A 285 43.88 -12.04 22.64
N CYS A 286 42.99 -11.52 23.49
CA CYS A 286 42.39 -10.21 23.29
C CYS A 286 43.40 -9.05 23.41
N ARG A 287 44.47 -9.20 24.21
CA ARG A 287 45.53 -8.17 24.33
C ARG A 287 46.36 -8.01 23.06
N ASP A 288 46.36 -9.01 22.18
CA ASP A 288 47.03 -8.95 20.88
C ASP A 288 46.24 -8.13 19.84
N LEU A 289 44.98 -7.78 20.13
CA LEU A 289 44.14 -6.97 19.24
C LEU A 289 44.43 -5.47 19.40
N SER A 290 44.57 -4.77 18.28
CA SER A 290 44.70 -3.31 18.24
C SER A 290 43.33 -2.62 18.33
N VAL A 291 43.32 -1.37 18.78
CA VAL A 291 42.10 -0.54 18.83
C VAL A 291 41.45 -0.46 17.44
N GLY A 292 40.16 -0.79 17.36
CA GLY A 292 39.40 -0.82 16.10
C GLY A 292 39.38 -2.18 15.38
N GLN A 293 40.08 -3.20 15.89
CA GLN A 293 40.00 -4.56 15.37
C GLN A 293 38.85 -5.35 16.01
N LEU A 294 38.11 -6.10 15.20
CA LEU A 294 37.01 -6.97 15.62
C LEU A 294 37.23 -8.38 15.07
N VAL A 295 37.30 -9.37 15.95
CA VAL A 295 37.34 -10.78 15.56
C VAL A 295 35.90 -11.28 15.44
N LYS A 296 35.52 -11.68 14.23
CA LYS A 296 34.20 -12.23 13.92
C LYS A 296 34.32 -13.28 12.82
N ALA A 297 33.27 -14.08 12.62
CA ALA A 297 33.18 -14.93 11.44
C ALA A 297 33.18 -14.07 10.15
N SER A 298 33.71 -14.63 9.06
CA SER A 298 33.71 -13.97 7.75
C SER A 298 32.29 -13.68 7.26
N THR A 299 31.34 -14.57 7.58
CA THR A 299 29.92 -14.48 7.22
C THR A 299 29.11 -13.52 8.09
N PHE A 300 29.56 -13.20 9.30
CA PHE A 300 28.81 -12.35 10.23
C PHE A 300 28.84 -10.88 9.80
N ASN A 301 27.68 -10.24 9.64
CA ASN A 301 27.59 -8.81 9.35
C ASN A 301 27.48 -8.02 10.66
N PRO A 302 28.37 -7.04 10.96
CA PRO A 302 28.25 -6.21 12.16
C PRO A 302 26.91 -5.48 12.31
N TYR A 303 26.15 -5.27 11.23
CA TYR A 303 24.79 -4.75 11.32
C TYR A 303 23.84 -5.65 12.13
N GLU A 304 24.05 -6.98 12.09
CA GLU A 304 23.29 -7.93 12.91
C GLU A 304 23.57 -7.76 14.41
N ALA A 305 24.76 -7.26 14.76
CA ALA A 305 25.07 -6.94 16.16
C ALA A 305 24.30 -5.72 16.70
N MET A 306 23.67 -4.91 15.84
CA MET A 306 22.87 -3.75 16.27
C MET A 306 21.58 -4.16 17.01
N SER A 307 21.12 -5.40 16.86
CA SER A 307 19.99 -5.96 17.62
C SER A 307 20.40 -6.79 18.84
N ALA A 308 21.71 -6.87 19.12
CA ALA A 308 22.22 -7.66 20.24
C ALA A 308 21.83 -7.05 21.60
N ILE A 309 21.70 -7.93 22.59
CA ILE A 309 21.36 -7.58 23.97
C ILE A 309 22.66 -7.33 24.75
N GLU A 310 22.68 -6.28 25.56
CA GLU A 310 23.76 -6.00 26.50
C GLU A 310 23.39 -6.49 27.90
N ILE A 311 24.09 -7.51 28.38
CA ILE A 311 23.92 -8.07 29.74
C ILE A 311 24.44 -7.04 30.76
N MET A 312 23.82 -6.96 31.93
CA MET A 312 24.10 -5.97 32.99
C MET A 312 23.72 -4.52 32.67
N ASP A 313 23.24 -4.20 31.47
CA ASP A 313 22.58 -2.92 31.23
C ASP A 313 21.14 -2.99 31.73
N GLN A 314 20.79 -2.19 32.73
CA GLN A 314 19.42 -2.08 33.22
C GLN A 314 18.43 -1.78 32.09
N LYS A 315 18.87 -1.13 30.99
CA LYS A 315 18.33 -0.86 29.64
C LYS A 315 17.88 -2.03 28.78
N MET A 316 18.73 -3.06 28.72
CA MET A 316 18.66 -4.13 27.71
C MET A 316 18.52 -5.50 28.38
N ASP A 317 18.97 -5.63 29.63
CA ASP A 317 18.93 -6.86 30.40
C ASP A 317 17.65 -6.95 31.25
N VAL A 318 16.77 -7.85 30.84
CA VAL A 318 15.53 -8.18 31.54
C VAL A 318 15.80 -8.76 32.93
N GLY A 319 16.90 -9.50 33.10
CA GLY A 319 17.32 -10.18 34.32
C GLY A 319 17.82 -9.25 35.42
N MET A 320 18.13 -7.99 35.10
CA MET A 320 18.58 -6.98 36.08
C MET A 320 17.52 -6.54 37.08
N LYS A 321 16.21 -6.75 36.80
CA LYS A 321 15.15 -6.50 37.78
C LYS A 321 14.79 -7.80 38.49
N LYS A 322 14.88 -7.80 39.81
CA LYS A 322 14.43 -8.92 40.63
C LYS A 322 12.91 -9.06 40.52
N LEU A 323 12.46 -10.24 40.12
CA LEU A 323 11.05 -10.61 40.03
C LEU A 323 10.60 -11.27 41.33
N GLU A 324 9.40 -10.93 41.78
CA GLU A 324 8.74 -11.63 42.89
C GLU A 324 8.23 -12.98 42.39
N LEU A 325 8.82 -14.06 42.90
CA LEU A 325 8.55 -15.45 42.47
C LEU A 325 7.08 -15.87 42.68
N ASP A 326 6.39 -15.22 43.61
CA ASP A 326 4.98 -15.44 43.98
C ASP A 326 4.01 -14.91 42.91
N SER A 327 4.52 -14.08 41.98
CA SER A 327 3.73 -13.34 41.00
C SER A 327 3.82 -13.91 39.58
N LEU A 328 4.53 -15.04 39.39
CA LEU A 328 4.88 -15.60 38.07
C LEU A 328 3.90 -16.66 37.53
N SER A 329 3.00 -17.18 38.36
CA SER A 329 1.98 -18.13 37.89
C SER A 329 0.67 -18.01 38.67
N LEU A 330 -0.45 -18.33 38.00
CA LEU A 330 -1.77 -18.37 38.63
C LEU A 330 -1.82 -19.32 39.83
N GLN A 331 -1.21 -20.51 39.72
CA GLN A 331 -1.16 -21.47 40.81
C GLN A 331 -0.50 -20.88 42.06
N ARG A 332 0.65 -20.21 41.92
CA ARG A 332 1.32 -19.55 43.04
C ARG A 332 0.54 -18.36 43.58
N ALA A 333 -0.12 -17.58 42.72
CA ALA A 333 -0.97 -16.48 43.14
C ALA A 333 -2.17 -16.95 43.98
N ILE A 334 -2.69 -18.16 43.71
CA ILE A 334 -3.72 -18.81 44.51
C ILE A 334 -3.13 -19.32 45.84
N GLU A 335 -1.99 -20.01 45.81
CA GLU A 335 -1.30 -20.54 47.00
C GLU A 335 -0.95 -19.42 48.01
N THR A 336 -0.46 -18.29 47.49
CA THR A 336 -0.08 -17.10 48.28
C THR A 336 -1.27 -16.21 48.64
N ARG A 337 -2.49 -16.58 48.22
CA ARG A 337 -3.75 -15.84 48.44
C ARG A 337 -3.74 -14.41 47.90
N ARG A 338 -2.91 -14.12 46.90
CA ARG A 338 -2.99 -12.87 46.14
C ARG A 338 -4.32 -12.79 45.38
N VAL A 339 -4.74 -13.88 44.76
CA VAL A 339 -5.97 -13.96 43.96
C VAL A 339 -6.92 -15.02 44.52
N THR A 340 -8.19 -14.65 44.71
CA THR A 340 -9.22 -15.59 45.17
C THR A 340 -9.96 -16.21 43.98
N ALA A 341 -9.42 -17.31 43.44
CA ALA A 341 -10.00 -18.01 42.28
C ALA A 341 -11.29 -18.81 42.60
N GLU A 342 -11.64 -18.98 43.87
CA GLU A 342 -12.82 -19.74 44.30
C GLU A 342 -14.09 -18.91 44.43
N SER A 343 -13.98 -17.68 44.98
CA SER A 343 -15.10 -16.77 45.18
C SER A 343 -14.62 -15.32 45.28
N MET A 344 -14.53 -14.67 44.12
CA MET A 344 -14.15 -13.26 44.01
C MET A 344 -15.34 -12.35 44.36
N PRO A 345 -15.16 -11.29 45.17
CA PRO A 345 -16.17 -10.27 45.39
C PRO A 345 -16.68 -9.69 44.07
N ARG A 346 -17.99 -9.41 43.95
CA ARG A 346 -18.58 -8.99 42.67
C ARG A 346 -18.02 -7.67 42.14
N ASN A 347 -17.71 -6.73 43.03
CA ASN A 347 -17.10 -5.46 42.65
C ASN A 347 -15.69 -5.64 42.07
N GLU A 348 -14.88 -6.51 42.68
CA GLU A 348 -13.56 -6.90 42.17
C GLU A 348 -13.66 -7.67 40.85
N MET A 349 -14.66 -8.56 40.72
CA MET A 349 -14.94 -9.29 39.49
C MET A 349 -15.32 -8.35 38.34
N ILE A 350 -16.23 -7.40 38.57
CA ILE A 350 -16.63 -6.40 37.57
C ILE A 350 -15.41 -5.58 37.14
N ALA A 351 -14.61 -5.10 38.09
CA ALA A 351 -13.39 -4.36 37.78
C ALA A 351 -12.38 -5.19 36.97
N THR A 352 -12.18 -6.46 37.35
CA THR A 352 -11.31 -7.39 36.62
C THR A 352 -11.78 -7.60 35.19
N MET A 353 -13.09 -7.80 34.97
CA MET A 353 -13.67 -7.94 33.63
C MET A 353 -13.46 -6.68 32.79
N ASP A 354 -13.76 -5.50 33.36
CA ASP A 354 -13.63 -4.22 32.66
C ASP A 354 -12.16 -3.90 32.32
N CYS A 355 -11.22 -4.14 33.23
CA CYS A 355 -9.78 -3.98 32.97
C CYS A 355 -9.26 -5.00 31.93
N THR A 356 -9.80 -6.21 31.90
CA THR A 356 -9.43 -7.23 30.90
C THR A 356 -9.87 -6.81 29.50
N ILE A 357 -11.07 -6.23 29.38
CA ILE A 357 -11.57 -5.68 28.12
C ILE A 357 -10.70 -4.48 27.68
N ALA A 358 -10.29 -3.62 28.61
CA ALA A 358 -9.39 -2.51 28.29
C ALA A 358 -7.98 -2.98 27.87
N ALA A 359 -7.46 -4.04 28.50
CA ALA A 359 -6.22 -4.68 28.10
C ALA A 359 -6.32 -5.33 26.70
N LEU A 360 -7.47 -5.94 26.37
CA LEU A 360 -7.77 -6.44 25.02
C LEU A 360 -7.79 -5.30 23.99
N ALA A 361 -8.41 -4.17 24.32
CA ALA A 361 -8.39 -2.98 23.46
C ALA A 361 -6.96 -2.43 23.26
N SER A 362 -6.14 -2.45 24.31
CA SER A 362 -4.74 -2.01 24.26
C SER A 362 -3.90 -2.83 23.27
N TRP A 363 -4.12 -4.15 23.23
CA TRP A 363 -3.51 -5.02 22.22
C TRP A 363 -3.96 -4.64 20.79
N LEU A 364 -5.27 -4.47 20.58
CA LEU A 364 -5.79 -4.08 19.27
C LEU A 364 -5.34 -2.67 18.83
N ASN A 365 -4.89 -1.84 19.78
CA ASN A 365 -4.27 -0.54 19.55
C ASN A 365 -2.73 -0.60 19.40
N GLY A 366 -2.16 -1.79 19.19
CA GLY A 366 -0.75 -1.99 18.82
C GLY A 366 0.20 -2.36 19.97
N GLN A 367 -0.28 -2.59 21.19
CA GLN A 367 0.55 -3.13 22.27
C GLN A 367 0.73 -4.65 22.14
N SER A 368 1.78 -5.22 22.73
CA SER A 368 1.98 -6.68 22.68
C SER A 368 1.04 -7.40 23.63
N LEU A 369 0.60 -8.61 23.28
CA LEU A 369 -0.27 -9.44 24.11
C LEU A 369 0.32 -9.72 25.49
N ASP A 370 1.61 -10.02 25.55
CA ASP A 370 2.34 -10.33 26.78
C ASP A 370 2.37 -9.18 27.78
N THR A 371 2.34 -7.93 27.28
CA THR A 371 2.36 -6.70 28.08
C THR A 371 0.99 -6.07 28.28
N SER A 372 -0.05 -6.62 27.64
CA SER A 372 -1.43 -6.13 27.72
C SER A 372 -2.37 -7.22 28.26
N LEU A 373 -3.06 -7.96 27.39
CA LEU A 373 -4.08 -8.95 27.76
C LEU A 373 -3.54 -10.00 28.74
N PHE A 374 -2.36 -10.55 28.47
CA PHE A 374 -1.77 -11.62 29.29
C PHE A 374 -1.04 -11.11 30.53
N THR A 375 -1.23 -9.84 30.91
CA THR A 375 -0.89 -9.37 32.27
C THR A 375 -1.96 -9.78 33.29
N ASN A 376 -3.16 -10.15 32.85
CA ASN A 376 -4.17 -10.76 33.70
C ASN A 376 -3.82 -12.23 33.96
N ILE A 377 -3.42 -12.52 35.19
CA ILE A 377 -2.97 -13.85 35.64
C ILE A 377 -4.09 -14.91 35.50
N LEU A 378 -5.36 -14.49 35.59
CA LEU A 378 -6.51 -15.40 35.46
C LEU A 378 -6.63 -16.05 34.07
N LEU A 379 -6.03 -15.44 33.04
CA LEU A 379 -6.08 -15.95 31.67
C LEU A 379 -5.05 -17.05 31.41
N GLN A 380 -4.01 -17.21 32.25
CA GLN A 380 -2.99 -18.26 32.08
C GLN A 380 -3.60 -19.66 32.06
N ASP A 381 -4.51 -19.95 33.02
CA ASP A 381 -5.22 -21.23 33.07
C ASP A 381 -6.62 -21.08 33.66
N HIS A 382 -7.61 -21.00 32.78
CA HIS A 382 -9.03 -20.90 33.18
C HIS A 382 -9.54 -22.14 33.93
N THR A 383 -8.84 -23.29 33.87
CA THR A 383 -9.27 -24.51 34.56
C THR A 383 -9.15 -24.40 36.08
N LEU A 384 -8.24 -23.56 36.57
CA LEU A 384 -8.01 -23.27 37.98
C LEU A 384 -9.02 -22.29 38.57
N VAL A 385 -9.77 -21.57 37.72
CA VAL A 385 -10.83 -20.64 38.14
C VAL A 385 -12.11 -21.42 38.46
N LYS A 386 -12.58 -21.37 39.71
CA LYS A 386 -13.77 -22.14 40.15
C LYS A 386 -15.07 -21.35 40.13
N ASP A 387 -15.02 -20.02 40.15
CA ASP A 387 -16.22 -19.19 40.01
C ASP A 387 -16.82 -19.35 38.60
N PRO A 388 -18.11 -19.74 38.45
CA PRO A 388 -18.70 -20.01 37.15
C PRO A 388 -18.74 -18.80 36.21
N SER A 389 -19.03 -17.61 36.74
CA SER A 389 -19.10 -16.39 35.93
C SER A 389 -17.72 -15.98 35.44
N LEU A 390 -16.72 -16.00 36.33
CA LEU A 390 -15.35 -15.65 35.99
C LEU A 390 -14.71 -16.67 35.03
N LYS A 391 -14.97 -17.97 35.22
CA LYS A 391 -14.49 -19.02 34.32
C LYS A 391 -15.08 -18.86 32.91
N ALA A 392 -16.40 -18.67 32.80
CA ALA A 392 -17.06 -18.44 31.52
C ALA A 392 -16.51 -17.18 30.82
N PHE A 393 -16.26 -16.11 31.58
CA PHE A 393 -15.63 -14.90 31.06
C PHE A 393 -14.21 -15.13 30.54
N CYS A 394 -13.32 -15.73 31.34
CA CYS A 394 -11.93 -15.96 30.95
C CYS A 394 -11.84 -16.82 29.67
N LYS A 395 -12.61 -17.92 29.64
CA LYS A 395 -12.69 -18.80 28.48
C LYS A 395 -13.28 -18.10 27.25
N GLY A 396 -14.29 -17.25 27.45
CA GLY A 396 -14.87 -16.43 26.36
C GLY A 396 -13.92 -15.36 25.84
N ILE A 397 -13.17 -14.67 26.69
CA ILE A 397 -12.16 -13.68 26.30
C ILE A 397 -11.02 -14.34 25.51
N LEU A 398 -10.56 -15.52 25.94
CA LEU A 398 -9.55 -16.28 25.19
C LEU A 398 -10.06 -16.68 23.81
N GLU A 399 -11.36 -17.00 23.67
CA GLU A 399 -11.96 -17.27 22.35
C GLU A 399 -12.05 -15.99 21.50
N VAL A 400 -12.50 -14.87 22.08
CA VAL A 400 -12.57 -13.58 21.36
C VAL A 400 -11.18 -13.17 20.86
N PHE A 401 -10.17 -13.29 21.72
CA PHE A 401 -8.77 -13.05 21.38
C PHE A 401 -8.33 -13.92 20.18
N GLN A 402 -8.57 -15.24 20.24
CA GLN A 402 -8.17 -16.16 19.17
C GLN A 402 -8.87 -15.81 17.86
N GLN A 403 -10.18 -15.58 17.89
CA GLN A 403 -10.94 -15.22 16.70
C GLN A 403 -10.51 -13.87 16.11
N PHE A 404 -10.28 -12.84 16.93
CA PHE A 404 -9.78 -11.55 16.45
C PHE A 404 -8.37 -11.65 15.87
N ARG A 405 -7.48 -12.43 16.51
CA ARG A 405 -6.15 -12.70 15.98
C ARG A 405 -6.26 -13.38 14.63
N ASP A 406 -7.08 -14.41 14.53
CA ASP A 406 -7.24 -15.18 13.29
C ASP A 406 -7.78 -14.28 12.17
N VAL A 407 -8.80 -13.44 12.43
CA VAL A 407 -9.30 -12.42 11.51
C VAL A 407 -8.17 -11.50 11.03
N ILE A 408 -7.35 -10.96 11.94
CA ILE A 408 -6.25 -10.06 11.59
C ILE A 408 -5.19 -10.77 10.75
N THR A 409 -4.84 -12.01 11.11
CA THR A 409 -3.83 -12.81 10.41
C THR A 409 -4.29 -13.35 9.06
N SER A 410 -5.60 -13.54 8.87
CA SER A 410 -6.18 -13.96 7.60
C SER A 410 -6.37 -12.79 6.62
N ALA A 411 -6.45 -11.56 7.12
CA ALA A 411 -6.39 -10.36 6.29
C ALA A 411 -4.96 -10.06 5.85
N ALA A 412 -4.79 -9.32 4.75
CA ALA A 412 -3.49 -8.87 4.28
C ALA A 412 -2.95 -7.72 5.15
N THR A 413 -2.72 -7.95 6.45
CA THR A 413 -2.15 -6.94 7.36
C THR A 413 -0.64 -7.12 7.51
N PHE A 414 0.09 -6.02 7.75
CA PHE A 414 1.55 -6.09 7.94
C PHE A 414 1.89 -6.43 9.39
N ARG A 415 2.46 -7.62 9.59
CA ARG A 415 2.97 -8.07 10.91
C ARG A 415 4.06 -7.12 11.42
N ASP A 416 4.08 -6.94 12.74
CA ASP A 416 5.04 -6.12 13.49
C ASP A 416 5.00 -4.61 13.16
N GLU A 417 4.06 -4.17 12.33
CA GLU A 417 3.76 -2.76 12.05
C GLU A 417 2.32 -2.42 12.45
N ASP A 418 1.34 -3.11 11.87
CA ASP A 418 -0.07 -2.90 12.18
C ASP A 418 -0.49 -3.59 13.49
N PHE A 419 0.17 -4.71 13.81
CA PHE A 419 -0.23 -5.59 14.89
C PHE A 419 0.86 -6.59 15.29
N LEU A 420 0.85 -6.96 16.58
CA LEU A 420 1.69 -8.00 17.15
C LEU A 420 0.84 -9.25 17.42
N SER A 421 1.00 -10.27 16.57
CA SER A 421 0.25 -11.53 16.65
C SER A 421 0.87 -12.56 17.58
N HIS A 422 2.20 -12.50 17.71
CA HIS A 422 2.98 -13.43 18.51
C HIS A 422 2.94 -13.05 19.98
N PHE A 423 2.93 -14.06 20.84
CA PHE A 423 3.06 -13.92 22.28
C PHE A 423 3.89 -15.06 22.83
N TYR A 424 4.52 -14.83 23.98
CA TYR A 424 5.40 -15.80 24.63
C TYR A 424 4.80 -16.37 25.92
N ALA A 425 3.76 -15.73 26.45
CA ALA A 425 3.05 -16.16 27.64
C ALA A 425 2.60 -17.64 27.55
N ASP A 426 2.82 -18.39 28.63
CA ASP A 426 2.33 -19.76 28.78
C ASP A 426 0.84 -19.73 29.17
N VAL A 427 -0.03 -19.92 28.17
CA VAL A 427 -1.48 -19.74 28.27
C VAL A 427 -2.21 -20.97 27.75
N ASN A 428 -3.15 -21.48 28.54
CA ASN A 428 -4.07 -22.55 28.14
C ASN A 428 -5.14 -22.01 27.17
N LEU A 429 -4.98 -22.30 25.88
CA LEU A 429 -5.88 -21.85 24.82
C LEU A 429 -7.08 -22.78 24.54
N ASP A 430 -7.29 -23.87 25.30
CA ASP A 430 -8.46 -24.73 25.07
C ASP A 430 -9.76 -24.02 25.50
N THR A 431 -10.46 -23.50 24.51
CA THR A 431 -11.72 -22.75 24.65
C THR A 431 -12.94 -23.59 24.25
N THR A 432 -12.80 -24.90 24.06
CA THR A 432 -13.86 -25.79 23.57
C THR A 432 -15.16 -25.65 24.38
N GLY A 433 -16.26 -25.27 23.72
CA GLY A 433 -17.57 -25.10 24.37
C GLY A 433 -17.77 -23.77 25.12
N CYS A 434 -16.89 -22.78 24.94
CA CYS A 434 -16.99 -21.45 25.57
C CYS A 434 -18.36 -20.77 25.37
N VAL A 435 -18.94 -20.83 24.17
CA VAL A 435 -20.25 -20.25 23.85
C VAL A 435 -21.35 -20.88 24.70
N LEU A 436 -21.33 -22.22 24.84
CA LEU A 436 -22.30 -22.93 25.68
C LEU A 436 -22.16 -22.56 27.15
N ASP A 437 -20.92 -22.40 27.63
CA ASP A 437 -20.64 -22.00 29.02
C ASP A 437 -21.15 -20.58 29.29
N LEU A 438 -20.87 -19.62 28.40
CA LEU A 438 -21.40 -18.25 28.45
C LEU A 438 -22.94 -18.26 28.48
N MET A 439 -23.58 -18.96 27.54
CA MET A 439 -25.04 -19.01 27.45
C MET A 439 -25.69 -19.65 28.69
N LYS A 440 -25.12 -20.75 29.20
CA LYS A 440 -25.61 -21.40 30.44
C LYS A 440 -25.53 -20.45 31.63
N GLU A 441 -24.42 -19.72 31.75
CA GLU A 441 -24.18 -18.83 32.86
C GLU A 441 -25.03 -17.55 32.79
N ILE A 442 -25.16 -16.93 31.61
CA ILE A 442 -26.09 -15.81 31.37
C ILE A 442 -27.52 -16.20 31.74
N ARG A 443 -27.98 -17.40 31.33
CA ARG A 443 -29.30 -17.93 31.71
C ARG A 443 -29.44 -18.11 33.21
N ARG A 444 -28.39 -18.59 33.90
CA ARG A 444 -28.37 -18.75 35.36
C ARG A 444 -28.50 -17.39 36.05
N LEU A 445 -27.73 -16.39 35.63
CA LEU A 445 -27.78 -15.02 36.15
C LEU A 445 -29.14 -14.36 35.92
N ASN A 446 -29.73 -14.51 34.74
CA ASN A 446 -31.08 -14.00 34.45
C ASN A 446 -32.14 -14.58 35.41
N LYS A 447 -32.12 -15.90 35.67
CA LYS A 447 -33.02 -16.52 36.67
C LYS A 447 -32.82 -15.96 38.08
N LEU A 448 -31.57 -15.69 38.48
CA LEU A 448 -31.24 -15.08 39.78
C LEU A 448 -31.74 -13.64 39.89
N ILE A 449 -31.55 -12.85 38.83
CA ILE A 449 -32.03 -11.46 38.73
C ILE A 449 -33.55 -11.42 38.85
N GLU A 450 -34.27 -12.25 38.07
CA GLU A 450 -35.73 -12.34 38.13
C GLU A 450 -36.23 -12.75 39.52
N THR A 451 -35.56 -13.71 40.16
CA THR A 451 -35.93 -14.17 41.51
C THR A 451 -35.77 -13.06 42.55
N LYS A 452 -34.70 -12.26 42.47
CA LYS A 452 -34.51 -11.10 43.36
C LYS A 452 -35.52 -9.99 43.07
N GLN A 453 -35.83 -9.72 41.81
CA GLN A 453 -36.84 -8.73 41.43
C GLN A 453 -38.25 -9.14 41.89
N LYS A 454 -38.61 -10.43 41.81
CA LYS A 454 -39.88 -10.96 42.33
C LYS A 454 -40.00 -10.80 43.86
N LYS A 455 -38.90 -10.95 44.60
CA LYS A 455 -38.87 -10.73 46.07
C LYS A 455 -39.02 -9.25 46.47
N ASN A 456 -38.65 -8.32 45.59
CA ASN A 456 -38.69 -6.87 45.85
C ASN A 456 -39.96 -6.17 45.34
N LYS A 457 -40.96 -6.89 44.81
CA LYS A 457 -42.25 -6.28 44.43
C LYS A 457 -42.99 -5.80 45.70
N PRO A 458 -43.39 -4.52 45.80
CA PRO A 458 -44.26 -4.05 46.88
C PRO A 458 -45.60 -4.79 46.85
N LYS A 459 -46.19 -5.05 48.02
CA LYS A 459 -47.50 -5.73 48.15
C LYS A 459 -48.69 -4.92 47.61
N ASP A 460 -48.51 -3.65 47.25
CA ASP A 460 -49.57 -2.81 46.69
C ASP A 460 -49.45 -2.69 45.17
N GLY A 461 -50.47 -3.21 44.47
CA GLY A 461 -50.53 -3.42 43.03
C GLY A 461 -50.62 -2.15 42.15
N LYS A 462 -49.65 -1.24 42.23
CA LYS A 462 -49.44 -0.21 41.20
C LYS A 462 -48.21 -0.55 40.37
N VAL A 463 -48.45 -1.19 39.22
CA VAL A 463 -47.41 -1.53 38.23
C VAL A 463 -47.04 -0.28 37.44
N TYR A 464 -46.01 0.44 37.89
CA TYR A 464 -45.21 1.26 36.98
C TYR A 464 -44.11 0.37 36.40
N LYS A 465 -44.06 0.22 35.07
CA LYS A 465 -42.89 -0.32 34.35
C LYS A 465 -41.71 0.64 34.57
N SER A 466 -41.08 0.59 35.74
CA SER A 466 -39.81 1.26 35.97
C SER A 466 -38.70 0.42 35.34
N VAL A 467 -37.83 1.08 34.57
CA VAL A 467 -36.57 0.51 34.08
C VAL A 467 -35.85 -0.10 35.29
N SER A 468 -35.54 -1.40 35.25
CA SER A 468 -34.89 -2.06 36.37
C SER A 468 -33.54 -1.41 36.65
N GLN A 469 -33.35 -0.84 37.84
CA GLN A 469 -32.06 -0.24 38.19
C GLN A 469 -30.93 -1.29 38.11
N PRO A 470 -29.73 -0.88 37.64
CA PRO A 470 -28.59 -1.79 37.57
C PRO A 470 -28.19 -2.29 38.95
N THR A 471 -27.81 -3.57 39.01
CA THR A 471 -27.30 -4.26 40.21
C THR A 471 -25.98 -4.94 39.88
N GLU A 472 -25.21 -5.37 40.88
CA GLU A 472 -23.97 -6.12 40.63
C GLU A 472 -24.19 -7.36 39.75
N LEU A 473 -25.32 -8.06 39.90
CA LEU A 473 -25.64 -9.26 39.11
C LEU A 473 -25.96 -8.93 37.65
N THR A 474 -26.65 -7.82 37.39
CA THR A 474 -26.89 -7.37 36.01
C THR A 474 -25.57 -6.93 35.39
N CYS A 475 -24.72 -6.24 36.14
CA CYS A 475 -23.40 -5.82 35.64
C CYS A 475 -22.55 -7.02 35.20
N VAL A 476 -22.43 -8.06 36.02
CA VAL A 476 -21.69 -9.29 35.64
C VAL A 476 -22.29 -9.94 34.39
N ARG A 477 -23.62 -10.06 34.33
CA ARG A 477 -24.31 -10.60 33.15
C ARG A 477 -23.97 -9.79 31.89
N ASP A 478 -24.04 -8.46 31.96
CA ASP A 478 -23.81 -7.57 30.81
C ASP A 478 -22.39 -7.74 30.23
N ARG A 479 -21.37 -7.98 31.07
CA ARG A 479 -20.00 -8.28 30.60
C ARG A 479 -19.92 -9.65 29.90
N LEU A 480 -20.60 -10.66 30.42
CA LEU A 480 -20.65 -11.98 29.77
C LEU A 480 -21.39 -11.92 28.44
N GLU A 481 -22.50 -11.17 28.39
CA GLU A 481 -23.28 -10.95 27.18
C GLU A 481 -22.48 -10.16 26.15
N PHE A 482 -21.67 -9.19 26.59
CA PHE A 482 -20.76 -8.47 25.69
C PHE A 482 -19.73 -9.39 25.05
N VAL A 483 -19.10 -10.28 25.82
CA VAL A 483 -18.17 -11.28 25.28
C VAL A 483 -18.87 -12.22 24.28
N LEU A 484 -20.10 -12.65 24.58
CA LEU A 484 -20.90 -13.48 23.67
C LEU A 484 -21.23 -12.75 22.37
N GLU A 485 -21.64 -11.48 22.44
CA GLU A 485 -21.96 -10.69 21.26
C GLU A 485 -20.72 -10.40 20.40
N MET A 486 -19.53 -10.21 21.00
CA MET A 486 -18.28 -10.11 20.24
C MET A 486 -17.99 -11.37 19.41
N LEU A 487 -18.24 -12.56 19.97
CA LEU A 487 -18.14 -13.84 19.24
C LEU A 487 -19.20 -13.95 18.14
N ASN A 488 -20.42 -13.49 18.41
CA ASN A 488 -21.49 -13.48 17.41
C ASN A 488 -21.19 -12.52 16.24
N VAL A 489 -20.53 -11.38 16.49
CA VAL A 489 -20.07 -10.48 15.42
C VAL A 489 -19.14 -11.22 14.45
N VAL A 490 -18.11 -11.90 14.95
CA VAL A 490 -17.19 -12.70 14.11
C VAL A 490 -17.96 -13.79 13.36
N ARG A 491 -18.78 -14.55 14.09
CA ARG A 491 -19.58 -15.65 13.55
C ARG A 491 -20.47 -15.21 12.40
N HIS A 492 -21.22 -14.12 12.57
CA HIS A 492 -22.18 -13.67 11.56
C HIS A 492 -21.49 -12.99 10.38
N PHE A 493 -20.38 -12.28 10.58
CA PHE A 493 -19.63 -11.70 9.45
C PHE A 493 -18.89 -12.76 8.61
N ILE A 494 -18.43 -13.86 9.21
CA ILE A 494 -17.68 -14.91 8.47
C ILE A 494 -18.58 -16.08 8.06
N GLY A 495 -19.65 -16.34 8.79
CA GLY A 495 -20.70 -17.26 8.39
C GLY A 495 -20.52 -18.72 8.77
N PHE A 496 -19.96 -19.01 9.95
CA PHE A 496 -19.74 -20.40 10.41
C PHE A 496 -20.75 -20.88 11.47
N GLU A 497 -21.04 -22.18 11.46
CA GLU A 497 -21.93 -22.81 12.44
C GLU A 497 -21.24 -23.00 13.80
N SER A 498 -22.00 -22.81 14.88
CA SER A 498 -21.51 -23.05 16.25
C SER A 498 -21.26 -24.55 16.48
N ASN A 499 -20.07 -24.88 16.99
CA ASN A 499 -19.55 -26.22 17.32
C ASN A 499 -20.54 -27.16 18.08
N GLU A 500 -21.52 -27.75 17.37
CA GLU A 500 -22.18 -28.99 17.78
C GLU A 500 -21.71 -30.20 16.96
N SER A 501 -21.12 -30.01 15.77
CA SER A 501 -20.79 -31.10 14.83
C SER A 501 -19.32 -31.20 14.42
N VAL A 502 -18.46 -30.22 14.74
CA VAL A 502 -17.03 -30.24 14.35
C VAL A 502 -16.18 -30.69 15.54
N SER A 503 -16.33 -31.95 15.95
CA SER A 503 -15.41 -32.60 16.89
C SER A 503 -14.23 -33.29 16.18
N SER A 504 -14.04 -33.07 14.87
CA SER A 504 -13.11 -33.85 14.05
C SER A 504 -12.16 -33.05 13.15
N SER A 505 -12.21 -31.71 13.12
CA SER A 505 -11.24 -30.91 12.35
C SER A 505 -9.97 -30.66 13.17
N ARG A 506 -8.84 -31.14 12.66
CA ARG A 506 -7.48 -30.98 13.22
C ARG A 506 -6.87 -29.58 13.00
N SER A 507 -7.68 -28.59 12.65
CA SER A 507 -7.23 -27.23 12.35
C SER A 507 -7.18 -26.39 13.62
N SER A 508 -6.16 -25.53 13.72
CA SER A 508 -5.93 -24.64 14.86
C SER A 508 -6.79 -23.36 14.83
N SER A 509 -7.57 -23.11 13.77
CA SER A 509 -8.35 -21.87 13.58
C SER A 509 -9.69 -22.13 12.91
N ILE A 510 -10.79 -21.81 13.61
CA ILE A 510 -12.16 -21.89 13.07
C ILE A 510 -12.42 -20.82 12.01
N VAL A 511 -11.82 -19.64 12.17
CA VAL A 511 -11.94 -18.52 11.22
C VAL A 511 -11.29 -18.92 9.90
N ALA A 512 -10.03 -19.36 9.92
CA ALA A 512 -9.30 -19.73 8.70
C ALA A 512 -10.00 -20.85 7.91
N ASP A 513 -10.58 -21.83 8.62
CA ASP A 513 -11.35 -22.89 7.96
C ASP A 513 -12.63 -22.38 7.30
N SER A 514 -13.29 -21.40 7.91
CA SER A 514 -14.57 -20.85 7.46
C SER A 514 -14.42 -19.90 6.27
N LEU A 515 -13.22 -19.33 6.08
CA LEU A 515 -12.89 -18.48 4.93
C LEU A 515 -12.76 -19.24 3.60
N LYS A 516 -12.81 -20.58 3.62
CA LYS A 516 -12.91 -21.35 2.37
C LYS A 516 -14.20 -20.97 1.65
N ILE A 517 -14.12 -20.79 0.33
CA ILE A 517 -15.23 -20.31 -0.53
C ILE A 517 -16.51 -21.16 -0.34
N GLU A 518 -16.34 -22.47 -0.15
CA GLU A 518 -17.45 -23.40 0.01
C GLU A 518 -18.25 -23.16 1.31
N THR A 519 -17.59 -22.66 2.35
CA THR A 519 -18.14 -22.49 3.70
C THR A 519 -18.48 -21.05 4.07
N PHE A 520 -17.89 -20.06 3.41
CA PHE A 520 -18.12 -18.65 3.73
C PHE A 520 -19.56 -18.21 3.43
N ARG A 521 -20.33 -17.88 4.46
CA ARG A 521 -21.78 -17.58 4.37
C ARG A 521 -22.19 -16.43 5.31
N PRO A 522 -21.79 -15.18 5.03
CA PRO A 522 -22.03 -14.05 5.92
C PRO A 522 -23.53 -13.79 6.12
N ASN A 523 -23.92 -13.50 7.36
CA ASN A 523 -25.24 -13.02 7.74
C ASN A 523 -25.15 -11.56 8.21
N PHE A 524 -25.12 -10.62 7.26
CA PHE A 524 -24.98 -9.18 7.54
C PHE A 524 -26.04 -8.63 8.49
N THR A 525 -27.29 -9.10 8.39
CA THR A 525 -28.38 -8.65 9.27
C THR A 525 -28.10 -8.98 10.73
N GLU A 526 -27.78 -10.25 11.02
CA GLU A 526 -27.45 -10.67 12.39
C GLU A 526 -26.11 -10.11 12.85
N ALA A 527 -25.14 -9.92 11.94
CA ALA A 527 -23.87 -9.29 12.26
C ALA A 527 -24.05 -7.85 12.75
N TYR A 528 -24.90 -7.07 12.07
CA TYR A 528 -25.20 -5.70 12.48
C TYR A 528 -26.05 -5.62 13.73
N ASP A 529 -26.99 -6.54 13.92
CA ASP A 529 -27.75 -6.60 15.17
C ASP A 529 -26.82 -6.93 16.35
N SER A 530 -25.86 -7.85 16.19
CA SER A 530 -24.82 -8.09 17.20
C SER A 530 -23.91 -6.88 17.43
N CYS A 531 -23.51 -6.14 16.39
CA CYS A 531 -22.76 -4.89 16.56
C CYS A 531 -23.54 -3.85 17.36
N ARG A 532 -24.85 -3.69 17.10
CA ARG A 532 -25.74 -2.80 17.86
C ARG A 532 -25.87 -3.24 19.32
N ASN A 533 -26.01 -4.55 19.56
CA ASN A 533 -26.05 -5.11 20.91
C ASN A 533 -24.76 -4.82 21.67
N CYS A 534 -23.60 -5.02 21.04
CA CYS A 534 -22.31 -4.61 21.60
C CYS A 534 -22.29 -3.12 21.98
N GLY A 535 -22.77 -2.25 21.09
CA GLY A 535 -22.86 -0.81 21.36
C GLY A 535 -23.72 -0.47 22.59
N VAL A 536 -24.89 -1.11 22.72
CA VAL A 536 -25.79 -0.96 23.89
C VAL A 536 -25.12 -1.45 25.17
N LEU A 537 -24.45 -2.60 25.13
CA LEU A 537 -23.75 -3.18 26.28
C LEU A 537 -22.58 -2.30 26.73
N VAL A 538 -21.80 -1.76 25.80
CA VAL A 538 -20.72 -0.81 26.09
C VAL A 538 -21.26 0.46 26.77
N MET A 539 -22.40 0.98 26.32
CA MET A 539 -23.07 2.12 26.97
C MET A 539 -23.45 1.79 28.42
N LEU A 540 -24.09 0.63 28.66
CA LEU A 540 -24.45 0.18 30.01
C LEU A 540 -23.21 -0.03 30.90
N MET A 541 -22.13 -0.59 30.34
CA MET A 541 -20.87 -0.79 31.04
C MET A 541 -20.22 0.55 31.43
N THR A 542 -20.26 1.54 30.54
CA THR A 542 -19.75 2.90 30.78
C THR A 542 -20.46 3.60 31.94
N GLU A 543 -21.77 3.37 32.12
CA GLU A 543 -22.52 3.91 33.26
C GLU A 543 -22.27 3.14 34.58
N THR A 544 -21.87 1.87 34.50
CA THR A 544 -21.84 0.96 35.65
C THR A 544 -20.46 0.67 36.21
N PHE A 545 -19.38 0.80 35.42
CA PHE A 545 -18.03 0.36 35.85
C PHE A 545 -17.53 1.08 37.11
N LYS A 546 -17.65 2.41 37.19
CA LYS A 546 -17.25 3.17 38.40
C LYS A 546 -18.14 2.90 39.60
N ARG A 547 -19.44 2.66 39.38
CA ARG A 547 -20.44 2.56 40.45
C ARG A 547 -20.43 1.19 41.14
N PHE A 548 -20.22 0.13 40.37
CA PHE A 548 -20.31 -1.25 40.86
C PHE A 548 -18.97 -1.98 40.84
N GLY A 549 -18.00 -1.54 40.05
CA GLY A 549 -16.65 -2.07 40.05
C GLY A 549 -15.80 -1.49 41.18
N LEU A 550 -14.78 -2.24 41.59
CA LEU A 550 -13.68 -1.72 42.39
C LEU A 550 -12.95 -0.60 41.61
N ASN A 551 -12.45 0.40 42.34
CA ASN A 551 -11.71 1.53 41.77
C ASN A 551 -10.38 1.72 42.50
N PRO A 552 -9.39 2.31 41.81
CA PRO A 552 -8.14 2.74 42.43
C PRO A 552 -8.39 3.64 43.66
N LYS A 553 -7.53 3.55 44.67
CA LYS A 553 -7.64 4.33 45.91
C LYS A 553 -7.13 5.75 45.66
N ARG A 554 -7.90 6.75 46.06
CA ARG A 554 -7.44 8.16 46.02
C ARG A 554 -6.69 8.48 47.29
N ASP A 555 -5.37 8.57 47.25
CA ASP A 555 -4.60 9.12 48.36
C ASP A 555 -4.85 10.64 48.44
N GLN A 556 -5.38 11.10 49.58
CA GLN A 556 -5.78 12.50 49.81
C GLN A 556 -4.59 13.49 49.80
N THR A 557 -3.36 13.00 49.68
CA THR A 557 -2.11 13.77 49.72
C THR A 557 -1.45 13.96 48.35
N GLN A 558 -1.98 13.35 47.28
CA GLN A 558 -1.54 13.56 45.90
C GLN A 558 -2.75 14.02 45.09
N GLU A 559 -2.68 15.21 44.48
CA GLU A 559 -3.72 15.72 43.56
C GLU A 559 -3.75 14.95 42.22
N GLU A 560 -2.90 13.93 42.06
CA GLU A 560 -2.85 13.07 40.88
C GLU A 560 -3.84 11.91 41.07
N GLU A 561 -4.79 11.77 40.14
CA GLU A 561 -5.68 10.60 40.07
C GLU A 561 -4.80 9.33 39.97
N GLU A 562 -5.02 8.30 40.82
CA GLU A 562 -4.35 7.01 40.60
C GLU A 562 -4.62 6.53 39.15
N ASP A 563 -3.55 6.21 38.44
CA ASP A 563 -3.54 5.88 37.02
C ASP A 563 -4.30 4.58 36.72
N ASP A 564 -5.49 4.68 36.11
CA ASP A 564 -6.31 3.57 35.61
C ASP A 564 -5.69 2.90 34.36
N PHE A 565 -4.37 2.95 34.20
CA PHE A 565 -3.63 2.48 33.01
C PHE A 565 -2.71 1.28 33.28
N SER A 566 -2.34 1.00 34.54
CA SER A 566 -1.48 -0.16 34.88
C SER A 566 -2.25 -1.36 35.43
N PHE A 567 -3.46 -1.13 35.95
CA PHE A 567 -4.31 -2.09 36.66
C PHE A 567 -3.63 -2.83 37.84
N GLU A 568 -2.44 -2.43 38.28
CA GLU A 568 -1.71 -3.07 39.38
C GLU A 568 -2.42 -3.00 40.74
N TRP A 569 -3.38 -2.07 40.87
CA TRP A 569 -4.29 -1.98 42.01
C TRP A 569 -5.29 -3.16 42.10
N LEU A 570 -5.43 -3.96 41.03
CA LEU A 570 -6.17 -5.22 41.02
C LEU A 570 -5.23 -6.40 41.28
N PRO A 571 -5.56 -7.32 42.21
CA PRO A 571 -4.72 -8.48 42.47
C PRO A 571 -4.55 -9.42 41.28
N SER A 572 -5.53 -9.45 40.37
CA SER A 572 -5.55 -10.27 39.14
C SER A 572 -4.56 -9.81 38.08
N PHE A 573 -4.09 -8.56 38.12
CA PHE A 573 -3.15 -8.01 37.14
C PHE A 573 -1.72 -7.98 37.68
N ASN A 574 -0.78 -8.34 36.82
CA ASN A 574 0.65 -8.21 37.05
C ASN A 574 1.39 -7.93 35.72
N TYR A 575 1.94 -6.73 35.60
CA TYR A 575 2.71 -6.34 34.42
C TYR A 575 3.98 -7.19 34.23
N ASP A 576 4.65 -7.56 35.33
CA ASP A 576 5.92 -8.29 35.29
C ASP A 576 5.74 -9.81 35.05
N LEU A 577 4.50 -10.30 34.86
CA LEU A 577 4.17 -11.73 34.73
C LEU A 577 4.99 -12.42 33.64
N ASN A 578 4.99 -11.85 32.43
CA ASN A 578 5.62 -12.44 31.24
C ASN A 578 7.04 -11.91 31.00
N ARG A 579 7.60 -11.13 31.94
CA ARG A 579 8.85 -10.40 31.74
C ARG A 579 10.00 -11.30 31.28
N ARG A 580 10.14 -12.50 31.83
CA ARG A 580 11.23 -13.45 31.48
C ARG A 580 11.09 -14.08 30.10
N LEU A 581 9.87 -14.07 29.55
CA LEU A 581 9.54 -14.66 28.27
C LEU A 581 9.69 -13.63 27.13
N LEU A 582 9.63 -12.34 27.47
CA LEU A 582 9.76 -11.24 26.54
C LEU A 582 11.20 -11.06 26.04
N PRO A 583 11.41 -10.93 24.71
CA PRO A 583 12.65 -10.44 24.15
C PRO A 583 13.03 -9.05 24.67
N ALA A 584 14.33 -8.77 24.78
CA ALA A 584 14.83 -7.47 25.26
C ALA A 584 14.43 -6.26 24.40
N ALA A 585 13.97 -6.49 23.16
CA ALA A 585 13.50 -5.45 22.25
C ALA A 585 12.10 -4.90 22.59
N PHE A 586 11.33 -5.57 23.46
CA PHE A 586 9.97 -5.12 23.78
C PHE A 586 9.96 -3.82 24.63
N PRO A 587 9.06 -2.88 24.33
CA PRO A 587 8.89 -1.68 25.15
C PRO A 587 8.61 -2.04 26.61
N ARG A 588 9.34 -1.40 27.52
CA ARG A 588 9.09 -1.49 28.97
C ARG A 588 7.76 -0.83 29.34
N LYS A 589 7.27 -1.13 30.55
CA LYS A 589 5.98 -0.70 31.13
C LYS A 589 5.36 0.47 30.39
N ARG A 590 4.46 0.14 29.46
CA ARG A 590 3.60 1.09 28.77
C ARG A 590 2.27 1.11 29.52
N ASP A 591 1.72 2.31 29.58
CA ASP A 591 0.36 2.51 30.06
C ASP A 591 -0.61 1.78 29.12
N LEU A 592 -1.44 0.90 29.68
CA LEU A 592 -2.57 0.30 28.97
C LEU A 592 -3.62 1.37 28.74
N MET A 593 -4.58 1.13 27.87
CA MET A 593 -5.77 1.96 27.78
C MET A 593 -6.54 1.88 29.10
N SER A 594 -7.03 3.02 29.59
CA SER A 594 -7.93 3.05 30.73
C SER A 594 -9.24 2.32 30.45
N ARG A 595 -10.02 2.00 31.50
CA ARG A 595 -11.34 1.38 31.30
C ARG A 595 -12.25 2.23 30.41
N VAL A 596 -12.17 3.56 30.53
CA VAL A 596 -12.94 4.50 29.69
C VAL A 596 -12.49 4.45 28.24
N GLU A 597 -11.18 4.48 28.00
CA GLU A 597 -10.61 4.41 26.65
C GLU A 597 -10.90 3.06 25.99
N GLY A 598 -10.79 1.96 26.73
CA GLY A 598 -11.11 0.62 26.24
C GLY A 598 -12.57 0.47 25.84
N LEU A 599 -13.51 0.95 26.66
CA LEU A 599 -14.94 0.96 26.31
C LEU A 599 -15.22 1.88 25.10
N THR A 600 -14.59 3.05 25.06
CA THR A 600 -14.72 3.99 23.92
C THR A 600 -14.20 3.37 22.63
N TYR A 601 -13.09 2.63 22.69
CA TYR A 601 -12.51 1.91 21.56
C TYR A 601 -13.50 0.89 20.98
N PHE A 602 -14.09 0.04 21.82
CA PHE A 602 -15.09 -0.94 21.36
C PHE A 602 -16.36 -0.29 20.83
N SER A 603 -16.83 0.79 21.46
CA SER A 603 -17.98 1.55 20.94
C SER A 603 -17.73 2.04 19.51
N LYS A 604 -16.55 2.65 19.28
CA LYS A 604 -16.13 3.12 17.96
C LYS A 604 -15.98 1.99 16.95
N LEU A 605 -15.33 0.88 17.35
CA LEU A 605 -15.17 -0.30 16.51
C LEU A 605 -16.52 -0.85 16.02
N PHE A 606 -17.46 -1.13 16.92
CA PHE A 606 -18.75 -1.73 16.53
C PHE A 606 -19.62 -0.75 15.74
N ASN A 607 -19.56 0.55 16.03
CA ASN A 607 -20.20 1.56 15.19
C ASN A 607 -19.60 1.59 13.78
N LEU A 608 -18.28 1.48 13.65
CA LEU A 608 -17.61 1.45 12.35
C LEU A 608 -17.98 0.18 11.57
N LEU A 609 -18.03 -0.99 12.21
CA LEU A 609 -18.39 -2.25 11.55
C LEU A 609 -19.81 -2.25 10.94
N LEU A 610 -20.73 -1.41 11.43
CA LEU A 610 -22.06 -1.20 10.82
C LEU A 610 -21.98 -0.57 9.43
N HIS A 611 -20.85 0.03 9.06
CA HIS A 611 -20.61 0.67 7.77
C HIS A 611 -19.88 -0.24 6.76
N ILE A 612 -19.56 -1.49 7.11
CA ILE A 612 -19.06 -2.45 6.12
C ILE A 612 -20.12 -2.58 5.01
N PRO A 613 -19.75 -2.55 3.72
CA PRO A 613 -20.73 -2.67 2.64
C PRO A 613 -21.55 -3.97 2.73
N MET A 614 -22.88 -3.87 2.64
CA MET A 614 -23.77 -5.03 2.59
C MET A 614 -23.86 -5.62 1.18
N ASP A 615 -23.92 -6.95 1.10
CA ASP A 615 -24.46 -7.64 -0.07
C ASP A 615 -25.98 -7.34 -0.23
N GLN A 616 -26.38 -6.84 -1.41
CA GLN A 616 -27.77 -6.85 -1.83
C GLN A 616 -28.05 -8.17 -2.55
N LYS A 617 -28.75 -9.08 -1.86
CA LYS A 617 -29.02 -10.46 -2.35
C LYS A 617 -29.36 -10.49 -3.84
N ASN A 618 -28.57 -11.28 -4.58
CA ASN A 618 -28.72 -11.55 -6.03
C ASN A 618 -28.50 -10.35 -6.97
N ILE A 619 -27.88 -9.27 -6.49
CA ILE A 619 -27.51 -8.11 -7.30
C ILE A 619 -25.99 -7.99 -7.28
N VAL A 620 -25.38 -8.02 -8.46
CA VAL A 620 -23.93 -7.83 -8.59
C VAL A 620 -23.57 -6.45 -8.05
N PRO A 621 -22.55 -6.33 -7.18
CA PRO A 621 -22.13 -5.03 -6.66
C PRO A 621 -21.70 -4.07 -7.76
N ASP A 622 -22.13 -2.80 -7.67
CA ASP A 622 -21.61 -1.75 -8.54
C ASP A 622 -20.17 -1.40 -8.14
N LEU A 623 -19.26 -1.43 -9.11
CA LEU A 623 -17.82 -1.24 -8.87
C LEU A 623 -17.48 0.15 -8.28
N ASN A 624 -18.07 1.23 -8.81
CA ASN A 624 -17.81 2.59 -8.33
C ASN A 624 -18.30 2.75 -6.90
N ARG A 625 -19.51 2.25 -6.61
CA ARG A 625 -20.11 2.31 -5.29
C ARG A 625 -19.32 1.48 -4.29
N LEU A 626 -18.90 0.27 -4.66
CA LEU A 626 -18.08 -0.59 -3.83
C LEU A 626 -16.77 0.09 -3.45
N LEU A 627 -16.04 0.63 -4.44
CA LEU A 627 -14.78 1.34 -4.22
C LEU A 627 -14.95 2.58 -3.33
N GLU A 628 -16.02 3.35 -3.51
CA GLU A 628 -16.30 4.51 -2.67
C GLU A 628 -16.66 4.08 -1.24
N ASP A 629 -17.48 3.04 -1.06
CA ASP A 629 -17.89 2.57 0.27
C ASP A 629 -16.70 2.01 1.07
N VAL A 630 -15.81 1.21 0.46
CA VAL A 630 -14.58 0.73 1.12
C VAL A 630 -13.62 1.89 1.43
N ARG A 631 -13.56 2.91 0.57
CA ARG A 631 -12.74 4.12 0.79
C ARG A 631 -13.28 4.95 1.94
N ILE A 632 -14.60 5.18 2.01
CA ILE A 632 -15.27 5.91 3.10
C ILE A 632 -14.99 5.19 4.43
N PHE A 633 -15.27 3.89 4.49
CA PHE A 633 -15.03 3.08 5.69
C PHE A 633 -13.59 3.21 6.18
N SER A 634 -12.64 3.09 5.25
CA SER A 634 -11.22 3.05 5.56
C SER A 634 -10.66 4.42 5.92
N SER A 635 -11.25 5.49 5.39
CA SER A 635 -10.83 6.87 5.69
C SER A 635 -11.39 7.39 7.00
N ALA A 636 -12.35 6.68 7.61
CA ALA A 636 -12.90 7.04 8.92
C ALA A 636 -11.78 7.14 9.98
N LYS A 637 -11.78 8.24 10.73
CA LYS A 637 -10.79 8.54 11.78
C LYS A 637 -10.59 7.42 12.81
N ASP A 638 -11.64 6.65 13.08
CA ASP A 638 -11.66 5.60 14.09
C ASP A 638 -11.32 4.19 13.53
N SER A 639 -10.84 4.07 12.29
CA SER A 639 -10.43 2.78 11.72
C SER A 639 -9.21 2.19 12.46
N CYS A 640 -9.34 0.96 12.93
CA CYS A 640 -8.29 0.18 13.59
C CYS A 640 -7.93 -1.08 12.79
N VAL A 641 -6.85 -1.77 13.16
CA VAL A 641 -6.39 -2.99 12.45
C VAL A 641 -7.49 -4.05 12.33
N LEU A 642 -8.26 -4.27 13.39
CA LEU A 642 -9.35 -5.25 13.39
C LEU A 642 -10.49 -4.83 12.46
N SER A 643 -10.92 -3.57 12.50
CA SER A 643 -11.98 -3.07 11.60
C SER A 643 -11.59 -3.19 10.12
N ARG A 644 -10.32 -2.92 9.80
CA ARG A 644 -9.77 -3.04 8.46
C ARG A 644 -9.67 -4.51 8.03
N ALA A 645 -9.28 -5.41 8.94
CA ALA A 645 -9.24 -6.84 8.68
C ALA A 645 -10.64 -7.40 8.40
N PHE A 646 -11.65 -6.99 9.17
CA PHE A 646 -13.05 -7.32 8.90
C PHE A 646 -13.49 -6.82 7.51
N LEU A 647 -13.19 -5.58 7.15
CA LEU A 647 -13.50 -5.05 5.82
C LEU A 647 -12.92 -5.94 4.72
N GLN A 648 -11.63 -6.26 4.80
CA GLN A 648 -10.95 -7.07 3.79
C GLN A 648 -11.59 -8.45 3.66
N ILE A 649 -11.76 -9.16 4.78
CA ILE A 649 -12.27 -10.53 4.80
C ILE A 649 -13.74 -10.59 4.34
N VAL A 650 -14.55 -9.62 4.73
CA VAL A 650 -15.98 -9.63 4.39
C VAL A 650 -16.19 -9.25 2.92
N VAL A 651 -15.45 -8.28 2.42
CA VAL A 651 -15.58 -7.82 1.02
C VAL A 651 -14.88 -8.80 0.06
N ILE A 652 -13.67 -9.26 0.39
CA ILE A 652 -12.87 -10.19 -0.41
C ILE A 652 -12.39 -11.35 0.48
N PRO A 653 -13.26 -12.32 0.80
CA PRO A 653 -12.89 -13.50 1.59
C PRO A 653 -11.88 -14.42 0.87
N SER A 654 -11.81 -14.34 -0.46
CA SER A 654 -10.90 -15.12 -1.31
C SER A 654 -10.49 -14.30 -2.53
N GLU A 655 -9.37 -14.66 -3.16
CA GLU A 655 -8.74 -13.90 -4.25
C GLU A 655 -9.59 -13.66 -5.51
N GLN A 656 -10.80 -14.22 -5.63
CA GLN A 656 -11.63 -14.08 -6.84
C GLN A 656 -13.11 -13.74 -6.57
N LYS A 657 -13.56 -13.74 -5.31
CA LYS A 657 -14.99 -13.58 -4.97
C LYS A 657 -15.23 -12.36 -4.09
N VAL A 658 -16.18 -11.53 -4.50
CA VAL A 658 -16.70 -10.40 -3.71
C VAL A 658 -17.89 -10.87 -2.87
N PHE A 659 -17.87 -10.58 -1.57
CA PHE A 659 -18.83 -11.06 -0.56
C PHE A 659 -19.02 -12.59 -0.54
N GLY A 660 -18.10 -13.35 -1.15
CA GLY A 660 -18.16 -14.81 -1.29
C GLY A 660 -19.10 -15.34 -2.38
N ASN A 661 -19.96 -14.49 -2.96
CA ASN A 661 -21.02 -14.93 -3.88
C ASN A 661 -20.80 -14.49 -5.34
N PHE A 662 -20.12 -13.36 -5.57
CA PHE A 662 -19.98 -12.77 -6.90
C PHE A 662 -18.55 -12.91 -7.40
N ASP A 663 -18.36 -13.31 -8.66
CA ASP A 663 -17.03 -13.27 -9.27
C ASP A 663 -16.59 -11.82 -9.47
N MET A 664 -15.31 -11.52 -9.24
CA MET A 664 -14.80 -10.20 -9.54
C MET A 664 -14.96 -9.86 -11.04
N LYS A 665 -14.90 -10.88 -11.90
CA LYS A 665 -15.17 -10.73 -13.34
C LYS A 665 -16.57 -10.17 -13.61
N ASP A 666 -17.59 -10.63 -12.87
CA ASP A 666 -18.96 -10.16 -13.01
C ASP A 666 -19.08 -8.69 -12.59
N VAL A 667 -18.41 -8.30 -11.50
CA VAL A 667 -18.39 -6.92 -10.99
C VAL A 667 -17.72 -5.97 -11.98
N VAL A 668 -16.56 -6.36 -12.54
CA VAL A 668 -15.87 -5.57 -13.57
C VAL A 668 -16.71 -5.49 -14.84
N GLN A 669 -17.32 -6.59 -15.26
CA GLN A 669 -18.17 -6.62 -16.44
C GLN A 669 -19.41 -5.73 -16.29
N GLU A 670 -20.07 -5.71 -15.12
CA GLU A 670 -21.15 -4.75 -14.86
C GLU A 670 -20.64 -3.31 -14.86
N GLY A 671 -19.48 -3.04 -14.26
CA GLY A 671 -18.82 -1.73 -14.33
C GLY A 671 -18.55 -1.27 -15.77
N MET A 672 -18.12 -2.19 -16.64
CA MET A 672 -17.92 -1.92 -18.07
C MET A 672 -19.24 -1.67 -18.80
N ARG A 673 -20.28 -2.47 -18.55
CA ARG A 673 -21.63 -2.23 -19.13
C ARG A 673 -22.23 -0.90 -18.70
N ALA A 674 -21.95 -0.46 -17.47
CA ALA A 674 -22.36 0.84 -16.95
C ALA A 674 -21.52 2.01 -17.51
N GLY A 675 -20.24 1.74 -17.78
CA GLY A 675 -19.21 2.76 -17.99
C GLY A 675 -18.64 2.89 -19.40
N VAL A 676 -18.95 1.96 -20.30
CA VAL A 676 -18.40 1.85 -21.66
C VAL A 676 -19.52 1.57 -22.66
N ALA A 677 -19.51 2.25 -23.81
CA ALA A 677 -20.52 2.09 -24.86
C ALA A 677 -20.22 0.90 -25.80
N LEU A 678 -20.35 -0.34 -25.29
CA LEU A 678 -20.05 -1.58 -26.05
C LEU A 678 -21.15 -2.04 -27.03
N ASN A 679 -22.07 -1.16 -27.43
CA ASN A 679 -23.31 -1.53 -28.12
C ASN A 679 -23.16 -1.93 -29.61
N TYR A 680 -21.96 -2.26 -30.06
CA TYR A 680 -21.63 -2.50 -31.47
C TYR A 680 -21.29 -3.97 -31.79
N ILE A 681 -21.28 -4.84 -30.77
CA ILE A 681 -20.97 -6.28 -30.87
C ILE A 681 -22.31 -7.02 -30.99
N GLN A 682 -22.82 -7.13 -32.22
CA GLN A 682 -24.02 -7.88 -32.57
C GLN A 682 -23.86 -8.39 -34.02
N ASP A 683 -22.90 -9.27 -34.28
CA ASP A 683 -22.71 -9.94 -35.58
C ASP A 683 -22.00 -11.31 -35.43
N GLU A 684 -22.40 -12.35 -36.18
CA GLU A 684 -21.81 -13.70 -36.04
C GLU A 684 -20.42 -13.85 -36.73
N ALA A 685 -19.63 -12.78 -36.84
CA ALA A 685 -18.39 -12.76 -37.62
C ALA A 685 -17.14 -13.21 -36.83
N ALA A 686 -16.18 -13.87 -37.50
CA ALA A 686 -14.93 -14.34 -36.86
C ALA A 686 -14.07 -13.21 -36.23
N GLN A 687 -14.19 -11.99 -36.74
CA GLN A 687 -13.49 -10.82 -36.21
C GLN A 687 -14.11 -10.30 -34.89
N GLU A 688 -15.38 -10.63 -34.64
CA GLU A 688 -16.08 -10.38 -33.37
C GLU A 688 -15.54 -11.30 -32.26
N GLN A 689 -15.34 -12.59 -32.56
CA GLN A 689 -14.79 -13.57 -31.60
C GLN A 689 -13.40 -13.16 -31.09
N HIS A 690 -12.58 -12.51 -31.93
CA HIS A 690 -11.29 -11.97 -31.51
C HIS A 690 -11.43 -10.79 -30.54
N ILE A 691 -12.41 -9.90 -30.77
CA ILE A 691 -12.69 -8.76 -29.89
C ILE A 691 -13.28 -9.23 -28.56
N GLU A 692 -14.25 -10.16 -28.60
CA GLU A 692 -14.84 -10.76 -27.40
C GLU A 692 -13.77 -11.42 -26.54
N LYS A 693 -12.85 -12.18 -27.16
CA LYS A 693 -11.73 -12.78 -26.45
C LYS A 693 -10.81 -11.73 -25.84
N ALA A 694 -10.46 -10.68 -26.59
CA ALA A 694 -9.61 -9.60 -26.07
C ALA A 694 -10.27 -8.86 -24.90
N ILE A 695 -11.60 -8.68 -24.92
CA ILE A 695 -12.37 -8.13 -23.80
C ILE A 695 -12.38 -9.10 -22.61
N GLU A 696 -12.49 -10.41 -22.83
CA GLU A 696 -12.46 -11.42 -21.76
C GLU A 696 -11.09 -11.52 -21.07
N ASP A 697 -10.01 -11.47 -21.86
CA ASP A 697 -8.64 -11.40 -21.37
C ASP A 697 -8.45 -10.13 -20.53
N PHE A 698 -8.88 -8.97 -21.04
CA PHE A 698 -8.87 -7.69 -20.32
C PHE A 698 -9.67 -7.73 -19.01
N ILE A 699 -10.89 -8.30 -19.00
CA ILE A 699 -11.71 -8.42 -17.77
C ILE A 699 -10.99 -9.26 -16.72
N THR A 700 -10.27 -10.30 -17.15
CA THR A 700 -9.53 -11.18 -16.25
C THR A 700 -8.37 -10.43 -15.57
N ASP A 701 -7.61 -9.63 -16.31
CA ASP A 701 -6.50 -8.86 -15.76
C ASP A 701 -6.98 -7.61 -14.99
N ALA A 702 -8.05 -6.97 -15.45
CA ALA A 702 -8.74 -5.91 -14.71
C ALA A 702 -9.23 -6.40 -13.34
N SER A 703 -9.75 -7.62 -13.26
CA SER A 703 -10.24 -8.20 -12.00
C SER A 703 -9.13 -8.27 -10.94
N LYS A 704 -7.91 -8.72 -11.32
CA LYS A 704 -6.75 -8.75 -10.42
C LYS A 704 -6.35 -7.33 -9.96
N CYS A 705 -6.36 -6.37 -10.88
CA CYS A 705 -6.06 -4.98 -10.57
C CYS A 705 -7.07 -4.39 -9.58
N PHE A 706 -8.38 -4.58 -9.82
CA PHE A 706 -9.42 -4.03 -8.95
C PHE A 706 -9.51 -4.73 -7.59
N ILE A 707 -9.18 -6.02 -7.49
CA ILE A 707 -8.99 -6.71 -6.20
C ILE A 707 -7.89 -6.02 -5.41
N SER A 708 -6.76 -5.75 -6.04
CA SER A 708 -5.63 -5.05 -5.41
C SER A 708 -6.05 -3.65 -4.94
N ILE A 709 -6.82 -2.91 -5.74
CA ILE A 709 -7.37 -1.59 -5.36
C ILE A 709 -8.28 -1.69 -4.13
N ILE A 710 -9.18 -2.69 -4.06
CA ILE A 710 -10.05 -2.88 -2.90
C ILE A 710 -9.22 -3.23 -1.66
N GLN A 711 -8.21 -4.10 -1.81
CA GLN A 711 -7.30 -4.50 -0.73
C GLN A 711 -6.52 -3.32 -0.14
N ILE A 712 -6.06 -2.36 -0.97
CA ILE A 712 -5.36 -1.14 -0.52
C ILE A 712 -6.10 -0.50 0.66
N PHE A 713 -7.41 -0.34 0.57
CA PHE A 713 -8.21 0.32 1.62
C PHE A 713 -8.18 -0.42 2.97
N GLY A 714 -7.90 -1.72 2.96
CA GLY A 714 -7.68 -2.54 4.14
C GLY A 714 -6.35 -2.30 4.89
N HIS A 715 -5.43 -1.51 4.37
CA HIS A 715 -4.14 -1.25 5.03
C HIS A 715 -4.16 0.03 5.87
N ASN A 716 -3.11 0.32 6.63
CA ASN A 716 -2.98 1.60 7.34
C ASN A 716 -2.72 2.74 6.33
N LYS A 717 -2.87 4.01 6.76
CA LYS A 717 -2.75 5.17 5.87
C LYS A 717 -1.39 5.25 5.16
N ALA A 718 -0.29 4.91 5.84
CA ALA A 718 1.05 4.92 5.25
C ALA A 718 1.20 3.85 4.17
N ARG A 719 0.83 2.61 4.48
CA ARG A 719 0.87 1.47 3.55
C ARG A 719 -0.07 1.65 2.38
N ARG A 720 -1.26 2.21 2.59
CA ARG A 720 -2.17 2.61 1.49
C ARG A 720 -1.44 3.47 0.47
N ARG A 721 -0.73 4.51 0.95
CA ARG A 721 -0.03 5.46 0.09
C ARG A 721 1.11 4.81 -0.69
N ASP A 722 1.81 3.86 -0.07
CA ASP A 722 2.89 3.12 -0.72
C ASP A 722 2.37 2.14 -1.77
N MET A 723 1.35 1.36 -1.43
CA MET A 723 0.73 0.37 -2.33
C MET A 723 0.02 1.02 -3.54
N ILE A 724 -0.48 2.25 -3.41
CA ILE A 724 -0.97 3.00 -4.58
C ILE A 724 0.12 3.13 -5.65
N ASN A 725 1.39 3.28 -5.27
CA ASN A 725 2.47 3.42 -6.25
C ASN A 725 2.68 2.13 -7.05
N GLU A 726 2.64 0.98 -6.38
CA GLU A 726 2.72 -0.33 -7.02
C GLU A 726 1.50 -0.58 -7.92
N CYS A 727 0.30 -0.28 -7.42
CA CYS A 727 -0.94 -0.44 -8.17
C CYS A 727 -1.03 0.47 -9.40
N LEU A 728 -0.37 1.64 -9.40
CA LEU A 728 -0.32 2.50 -10.59
C LEU A 728 0.53 1.91 -11.72
N GLU A 729 1.53 1.08 -11.41
CA GLU A 729 2.28 0.33 -12.43
C GLU A 729 1.40 -0.77 -13.04
N ASP A 730 0.65 -1.51 -12.22
CA ASP A 730 -0.30 -2.53 -12.68
C ASP A 730 -1.40 -1.89 -13.56
N LEU A 731 -1.94 -0.74 -13.14
CA LEU A 731 -2.89 0.02 -13.93
C LEU A 731 -2.30 0.56 -15.23
N ASN A 732 -0.99 0.85 -15.28
CA ASN A 732 -0.34 1.26 -16.52
C ASN A 732 -0.26 0.10 -17.52
N VAL A 733 -0.02 -1.13 -17.06
CA VAL A 733 -0.12 -2.33 -17.92
C VAL A 733 -1.56 -2.49 -18.42
N LEU A 734 -2.54 -2.38 -17.52
CA LEU A 734 -3.96 -2.48 -17.88
C LEU A 734 -4.41 -1.37 -18.86
N LEU A 735 -3.84 -0.17 -18.75
CA LEU A 735 -4.07 0.93 -19.70
C LEU A 735 -3.54 0.62 -21.10
N GLN A 736 -2.40 -0.06 -21.22
CA GLN A 736 -1.87 -0.48 -22.52
C GLN A 736 -2.78 -1.52 -23.16
N GLU A 737 -3.20 -2.53 -22.38
CA GLU A 737 -4.15 -3.54 -22.84
C GLU A 737 -5.49 -2.92 -23.25
N ALA A 738 -6.03 -2.01 -22.45
CA ALA A 738 -7.25 -1.27 -22.80
C ALA A 738 -7.11 -0.51 -24.12
N ALA A 739 -5.96 0.13 -24.37
CA ALA A 739 -5.69 0.82 -25.62
C ALA A 739 -5.64 -0.16 -26.81
N ASP A 740 -5.04 -1.33 -26.64
CA ASP A 740 -4.99 -2.36 -27.68
C ASP A 740 -6.40 -2.88 -28.02
N VAL A 741 -7.23 -3.14 -27.01
CA VAL A 741 -8.64 -3.53 -27.23
C VAL A 741 -9.42 -2.42 -27.93
N ASP A 742 -9.27 -1.16 -27.51
CA ASP A 742 -9.91 -0.01 -28.15
C ASP A 742 -9.46 0.14 -29.62
N ASN A 743 -8.16 -0.06 -29.92
CA ASN A 743 -7.61 0.03 -31.27
C ASN A 743 -8.14 -1.08 -32.21
N VAL A 744 -8.20 -2.33 -31.72
CA VAL A 744 -8.76 -3.45 -32.47
C VAL A 744 -10.25 -3.22 -32.74
N THR A 745 -10.98 -2.75 -31.74
CA THR A 745 -12.41 -2.45 -31.85
C THR A 745 -12.68 -1.30 -32.82
N LEU A 746 -11.88 -0.24 -32.75
CA LEU A 746 -11.95 0.89 -33.69
C LEU A 746 -11.72 0.41 -35.14
N THR A 747 -10.70 -0.41 -35.35
CA THR A 747 -10.37 -0.95 -36.69
C THR A 747 -11.54 -1.76 -37.26
N TYR A 748 -12.16 -2.60 -36.45
CA TYR A 748 -13.36 -3.36 -36.85
C TYR A 748 -14.53 -2.43 -37.23
N LEU A 749 -14.78 -1.39 -36.43
CA LEU A 749 -15.89 -0.47 -36.67
C LEU A 749 -15.65 0.44 -37.88
N MET A 750 -14.39 0.84 -38.13
CA MET A 750 -14.00 1.54 -39.36
C MET A 750 -14.24 0.70 -40.60
N ASN A 751 -13.95 -0.61 -40.56
CA ASN A 751 -14.22 -1.52 -41.67
C ASN A 751 -15.71 -1.73 -41.95
N LYS A 752 -16.57 -1.60 -40.93
CA LYS A 752 -18.04 -1.74 -41.05
C LYS A 752 -18.74 -0.45 -41.48
N ALA A 753 -18.17 0.71 -41.16
CA ALA A 753 -18.71 2.03 -41.50
C ALA A 753 -18.30 2.42 -42.93
N ASP A 754 -18.91 1.79 -43.93
CA ASP A 754 -18.57 1.81 -45.35
C ASP A 754 -18.44 3.20 -46.05
N THR A 755 -18.58 4.35 -45.37
CA THR A 755 -18.52 5.70 -45.99
C THR A 755 -18.40 6.90 -45.00
N LYS A 756 -17.74 6.79 -43.83
CA LYS A 756 -17.56 7.95 -42.92
C LYS A 756 -16.14 8.52 -42.92
N ASN A 757 -16.05 9.85 -42.73
CA ASN A 757 -14.78 10.55 -42.54
C ASN A 757 -14.10 9.97 -41.28
N PRO A 758 -12.80 9.66 -41.26
CA PRO A 758 -12.15 9.00 -40.13
C PRO A 758 -12.34 9.72 -38.79
N LYS A 759 -12.44 11.05 -38.81
CA LYS A 759 -12.73 11.88 -37.63
C LYS A 759 -14.13 11.65 -37.06
N ASP A 760 -15.13 11.48 -37.91
CA ASP A 760 -16.51 11.23 -37.47
C ASP A 760 -16.64 9.82 -36.86
N VAL A 761 -15.86 8.84 -37.34
CA VAL A 761 -15.81 7.50 -36.73
C VAL A 761 -15.07 7.53 -35.39
N MET A 762 -13.96 8.27 -35.30
CA MET A 762 -13.18 8.40 -34.08
C MET A 762 -13.97 9.11 -32.96
N ASP A 763 -14.71 10.18 -33.28
CA ASP A 763 -15.54 10.92 -32.33
C ASP A 763 -16.86 10.20 -31.98
N GLU A 764 -17.46 9.43 -32.91
CA GLU A 764 -18.75 8.75 -32.68
C GLU A 764 -18.65 7.31 -32.14
N VAL A 765 -17.49 6.64 -32.23
CA VAL A 765 -17.39 5.17 -32.15
C VAL A 765 -16.27 4.59 -31.27
N MET A 766 -15.26 5.36 -30.84
CA MET A 766 -14.19 4.81 -29.99
C MET A 766 -14.76 4.35 -28.63
N PRO A 767 -14.74 3.04 -28.28
CA PRO A 767 -15.01 2.64 -26.91
C PRO A 767 -13.94 3.27 -26.01
N SER A 768 -14.32 3.71 -24.82
CA SER A 768 -13.37 4.32 -23.89
C SER A 768 -12.94 3.30 -22.83
N LEU A 769 -12.46 2.11 -23.20
CA LEU A 769 -11.88 1.20 -22.19
C LEU A 769 -10.66 1.86 -21.54
N TYR A 770 -9.84 2.52 -22.35
CA TYR A 770 -8.73 3.34 -21.88
C TYR A 770 -9.22 4.41 -20.88
N GLY A 771 -10.24 5.19 -21.27
CA GLY A 771 -10.83 6.22 -20.41
C GLY A 771 -11.50 5.67 -19.16
N PHE A 772 -12.02 4.45 -19.21
CA PHE A 772 -12.61 3.75 -18.07
C PHE A 772 -11.53 3.43 -17.02
N VAL A 773 -10.40 2.85 -17.43
CA VAL A 773 -9.28 2.56 -16.52
C VAL A 773 -8.64 3.85 -16.00
N LEU A 774 -8.42 4.83 -16.89
CA LEU A 774 -7.76 6.09 -16.56
C LEU A 774 -8.54 6.92 -15.51
N HIS A 775 -9.86 6.81 -15.50
CA HIS A 775 -10.70 7.40 -14.44
C HIS A 775 -10.28 6.94 -13.04
N TYR A 776 -10.03 5.64 -12.85
CA TYR A 776 -9.61 5.08 -11.57
C TYR A 776 -8.16 5.43 -11.24
N ALA A 777 -7.26 5.40 -12.23
CA ALA A 777 -5.86 5.82 -12.03
C ALA A 777 -5.77 7.26 -11.50
N PHE A 778 -6.49 8.21 -12.09
CA PHE A 778 -6.55 9.59 -11.59
C PHE A 778 -7.18 9.72 -10.20
N ASN A 779 -8.18 8.90 -9.87
CA ASN A 779 -8.75 8.87 -8.52
C ASN A 779 -7.71 8.39 -7.48
N LEU A 780 -6.89 7.38 -7.81
CA LEU A 780 -5.81 6.92 -6.94
C LEU A 780 -4.68 7.93 -6.80
N ILE A 781 -4.29 8.62 -7.88
CA ILE A 781 -3.30 9.71 -7.81
C ILE A 781 -3.80 10.82 -6.89
N TYR A 782 -5.06 11.24 -7.02
CA TYR A 782 -5.64 12.22 -6.11
C TYR A 782 -5.66 11.71 -4.66
N TYR A 783 -6.04 10.45 -4.45
CA TYR A 783 -6.06 9.84 -3.12
C TYR A 783 -4.66 9.75 -2.50
N HIS A 784 -3.62 9.51 -3.30
CA HIS A 784 -2.23 9.55 -2.84
C HIS A 784 -1.84 10.92 -2.26
N PHE A 785 -2.26 12.02 -2.89
CA PHE A 785 -2.04 13.36 -2.34
C PHE A 785 -2.84 13.58 -1.06
N GLN A 786 -4.09 13.11 -1.01
CA GLN A 786 -4.91 13.20 0.19
C GLN A 786 -4.23 12.51 1.37
N LEU A 787 -3.73 11.28 1.18
CA LEU A 787 -2.96 10.56 2.20
C LEU A 787 -1.67 11.30 2.57
N GLY A 788 -1.04 12.01 1.64
CA GLY A 788 0.15 12.82 1.92
C GLY A 788 -0.12 14.00 2.87
N PHE A 789 -1.29 14.63 2.76
CA PHE A 789 -1.71 15.66 3.72
C PHE A 789 -2.13 15.03 5.06
N ASP A 790 -2.87 13.93 5.05
CA ASP A 790 -3.29 13.22 6.28
C ASP A 790 -2.10 12.71 7.13
N LEU A 791 -0.96 12.44 6.48
CA LEU A 791 0.27 11.94 7.10
C LEU A 791 1.31 13.03 7.34
N ASP A 792 0.95 14.31 7.13
CA ASP A 792 1.84 15.47 7.28
C ASP A 792 3.17 15.33 6.52
N LEU A 793 3.13 14.79 5.29
CA LEU A 793 4.33 14.54 4.47
C LEU A 793 4.78 15.74 3.63
N PHE A 794 3.96 16.79 3.58
CA PHE A 794 4.20 17.98 2.78
C PHE A 794 4.43 19.20 3.67
N GLU A 795 5.54 19.88 3.41
CA GLU A 795 5.83 21.17 4.04
C GLU A 795 5.15 22.32 3.29
N VAL A 796 4.92 23.45 3.97
CA VAL A 796 4.20 24.61 3.41
C VAL A 796 4.87 25.15 2.14
N TYR A 797 6.21 25.09 2.06
CA TYR A 797 6.95 25.51 0.85
C TYR A 797 6.77 24.55 -0.34
N GLU A 798 6.22 23.36 -0.14
CA GLU A 798 5.91 22.40 -1.21
C GLU A 798 4.49 22.60 -1.76
N TYR A 799 3.60 23.24 -1.00
CA TYR A 799 2.20 23.43 -1.36
C TYR A 799 1.99 24.03 -2.76
N PRO A 800 2.80 25.00 -3.26
CA PRO A 800 2.59 25.55 -4.59
C PRO A 800 2.61 24.49 -5.69
N TYR A 801 3.65 23.65 -5.79
CA TYR A 801 3.67 22.63 -6.82
C TYR A 801 2.73 21.46 -6.52
N ILE A 802 2.44 21.15 -5.24
CA ILE A 802 1.48 20.11 -4.88
C ILE A 802 0.06 20.50 -5.33
N PHE A 803 -0.45 21.67 -4.94
CA PHE A 803 -1.78 22.13 -5.35
C PHE A 803 -1.87 22.41 -6.84
N TRP A 804 -0.79 22.91 -7.47
CA TRP A 804 -0.72 23.03 -8.92
C TRP A 804 -0.90 21.66 -9.59
N TYR A 805 -0.16 20.66 -9.15
CA TYR A 805 -0.21 19.33 -9.75
C TYR A 805 -1.58 18.67 -9.54
N ILE A 806 -2.15 18.75 -8.34
CA ILE A 806 -3.51 18.27 -8.03
C ILE A 806 -4.53 18.91 -8.98
N SER A 807 -4.44 20.23 -9.19
CA SER A 807 -5.31 20.93 -10.13
C SER A 807 -5.16 20.39 -11.56
N ARG A 808 -3.93 20.16 -12.04
CA ARG A 808 -3.68 19.59 -13.38
C ARG A 808 -4.24 18.18 -13.53
N ILE A 809 -4.11 17.33 -12.51
CA ILE A 809 -4.70 15.98 -12.49
C ILE A 809 -6.23 16.05 -12.53
N MET A 810 -6.86 16.96 -11.76
CA MET A 810 -8.31 17.15 -11.80
C MET A 810 -8.79 17.61 -13.18
N LEU A 811 -8.06 18.52 -13.84
CA LEU A 811 -8.38 18.97 -15.20
C LEU A 811 -8.32 17.83 -16.22
N GLN A 812 -7.31 16.97 -16.17
CA GLN A 812 -7.25 15.80 -17.05
C GLN A 812 -8.37 14.81 -16.76
N TRP A 813 -8.69 14.60 -15.48
CA TRP A 813 -9.81 13.78 -15.08
C TRP A 813 -11.14 14.33 -15.64
N PHE A 814 -11.36 15.65 -15.65
CA PHE A 814 -12.57 16.22 -16.29
C PHE A 814 -12.63 15.92 -17.77
N ASN A 815 -11.52 16.05 -18.50
CA ASN A 815 -11.50 15.76 -19.94
C ASN A 815 -11.91 14.31 -20.21
N VAL A 816 -11.41 13.37 -19.40
CA VAL A 816 -11.76 11.94 -19.50
C VAL A 816 -13.24 11.72 -19.19
N VAL A 817 -13.74 12.27 -18.08
CA VAL A 817 -15.14 12.06 -17.66
C VAL A 817 -16.12 12.73 -18.61
N ASP A 818 -15.85 13.95 -19.06
CA ASP A 818 -16.70 14.67 -20.02
C ASP A 818 -16.80 13.92 -21.35
N HIS A 819 -15.67 13.43 -21.88
CA HIS A 819 -15.67 12.59 -23.07
C HIS A 819 -16.54 11.34 -22.89
N ARG A 820 -16.35 10.60 -21.78
CA ARG A 820 -17.14 9.41 -21.45
C ARG A 820 -18.64 9.72 -21.31
N CYS A 821 -18.99 10.80 -20.61
CA CYS A 821 -20.38 11.22 -20.41
C CYS A 821 -21.07 11.52 -21.74
N ARG A 822 -20.39 12.21 -22.67
CA ARG A 822 -20.94 12.46 -24.02
C ARG A 822 -21.18 11.16 -24.76
N GLN A 823 -20.19 10.26 -24.78
CA GLN A 823 -20.32 8.97 -25.45
C GLN A 823 -21.49 8.13 -24.91
N LEU A 824 -21.62 8.04 -23.58
CA LEU A 824 -22.71 7.31 -22.94
C LEU A 824 -24.08 7.95 -23.24
N THR A 825 -24.15 9.28 -23.28
CA THR A 825 -25.38 10.03 -23.61
C THR A 825 -25.78 9.83 -25.06
N ASP A 826 -24.85 9.99 -26.01
CA ASP A 826 -25.07 9.75 -27.43
C ASP A 826 -25.53 8.32 -27.69
N THR A 827 -24.97 7.38 -26.94
CA THR A 827 -25.36 5.97 -27.02
C THR A 827 -26.80 5.76 -26.55
N ASN A 828 -27.23 6.43 -25.47
CA ASN A 828 -28.62 6.39 -25.02
C ASN A 828 -29.57 7.03 -26.06
N ASP A 829 -29.17 8.14 -26.67
CA ASP A 829 -29.96 8.80 -27.71
C ASP A 829 -30.10 7.92 -28.96
N LYS A 830 -29.01 7.27 -29.41
CA LYS A 830 -29.03 6.29 -30.50
C LYS A 830 -29.99 5.13 -30.21
N ILE A 831 -29.97 4.58 -28.99
CA ILE A 831 -30.91 3.52 -28.58
C ILE A 831 -32.35 4.04 -28.60
N ASN A 832 -32.59 5.20 -27.99
CA ASN A 832 -33.92 5.81 -27.94
C ASN A 832 -34.48 6.06 -29.35
N ASP A 833 -33.63 6.46 -30.29
CA ASP A 833 -34.02 6.64 -31.70
C ASP A 833 -34.29 5.32 -32.41
N GLN A 834 -33.56 4.24 -32.08
CA GLN A 834 -33.88 2.90 -32.58
C GLN A 834 -35.24 2.41 -32.07
N LEU A 835 -35.65 2.75 -30.84
CA LEU A 835 -36.96 2.39 -30.29
C LEU A 835 -38.12 3.12 -30.98
N LYS A 836 -37.86 4.33 -31.50
CA LYS A 836 -38.83 5.09 -32.30
C LYS A 836 -39.03 4.51 -33.71
N LYS A 837 -38.13 3.65 -34.19
CA LYS A 837 -38.21 3.05 -35.53
C LYS A 837 -39.18 1.85 -35.58
N PRO A 838 -40.02 1.74 -36.61
CA PRO A 838 -40.95 0.62 -36.77
C PRO A 838 -40.23 -0.69 -37.15
N VAL A 839 -40.62 -1.82 -36.53
CA VAL A 839 -40.07 -3.15 -36.85
C VAL A 839 -40.56 -3.61 -38.24
N PRO A 840 -39.69 -4.06 -39.16
CA PRO A 840 -40.11 -4.62 -40.43
C PRO A 840 -40.80 -5.99 -40.26
N ASP A 841 -41.99 -6.13 -40.83
CA ASP A 841 -42.83 -7.33 -40.75
C ASP A 841 -42.25 -8.42 -41.70
N ASN A 842 -41.46 -9.36 -41.17
CA ASN A 842 -40.81 -10.45 -41.93
C ASN A 842 -41.78 -11.59 -42.34
N THR A 843 -43.03 -11.28 -42.70
CA THR A 843 -44.05 -12.28 -43.12
C THR A 843 -44.48 -12.14 -44.59
N LYS A 844 -43.53 -11.90 -45.50
CA LYS A 844 -43.80 -11.96 -46.95
C LYS A 844 -42.77 -12.79 -47.73
N ASN A 845 -42.74 -14.08 -47.46
CA ASN A 845 -42.37 -15.08 -48.46
C ASN A 845 -43.51 -16.10 -48.59
N GLY A 846 -44.32 -15.95 -49.63
CA GLY A 846 -45.42 -16.85 -49.94
C GLY A 846 -46.49 -16.22 -50.82
N LYS A 847 -46.52 -16.60 -52.10
CA LYS A 847 -47.50 -16.18 -53.11
C LYS A 847 -48.94 -16.55 -52.68
N ASN A 848 -49.89 -15.60 -52.70
CA ASN A 848 -51.10 -15.68 -53.54
C ASN A 848 -52.02 -14.45 -53.42
N LYS A 849 -52.66 -14.12 -54.55
CA LYS A 849 -53.64 -13.04 -54.74
C LYS A 849 -54.95 -13.33 -53.98
N ASN A 850 -55.41 -12.39 -53.14
CA ASN A 850 -56.79 -11.86 -53.18
C ASN A 850 -57.02 -10.73 -52.16
N LYS A 851 -57.69 -9.66 -52.62
CA LYS A 851 -58.03 -8.43 -51.88
C LYS A 851 -59.08 -8.68 -50.79
N LYS A 852 -58.83 -8.19 -49.57
CA LYS A 852 -59.84 -7.57 -48.68
C LYS A 852 -59.18 -6.42 -47.89
N LYS A 853 -59.79 -5.23 -47.96
CA LYS A 853 -59.36 -3.98 -47.31
C LYS A 853 -59.54 -4.11 -45.78
N GLY A 854 -58.43 -4.18 -45.04
CA GLY A 854 -58.37 -3.94 -43.59
C GLY A 854 -57.46 -2.73 -43.32
N LYS A 855 -57.78 -1.93 -42.29
CA LYS A 855 -57.02 -0.74 -41.86
C LYS A 855 -55.51 -1.06 -41.70
N PRO A 856 -54.59 -0.14 -42.04
CA PRO A 856 -53.17 -0.35 -41.80
C PRO A 856 -52.96 -0.50 -40.28
N LYS A 857 -52.45 -1.65 -39.83
CA LYS A 857 -51.93 -1.78 -38.47
C LYS A 857 -50.64 -0.95 -38.42
N ASN A 858 -50.58 0.02 -37.51
CA ASN A 858 -49.33 0.72 -37.23
C ASN A 858 -48.27 -0.33 -36.84
N PRO A 859 -47.07 -0.29 -37.45
CA PRO A 859 -45.98 -1.18 -37.07
C PRO A 859 -45.65 -0.99 -35.59
N LYS A 860 -45.45 -2.09 -34.87
CA LYS A 860 -45.08 -2.04 -33.46
C LYS A 860 -43.64 -1.48 -33.33
N PRO A 861 -43.38 -0.55 -32.39
CA PRO A 861 -42.02 -0.11 -32.09
C PRO A 861 -41.17 -1.28 -31.55
N ARG A 862 -39.85 -1.24 -31.74
CA ARG A 862 -38.93 -2.21 -31.13
C ARG A 862 -39.04 -2.12 -29.62
N GLU A 863 -39.20 -3.26 -28.96
CA GLU A 863 -39.11 -3.33 -27.49
C GLU A 863 -37.66 -3.67 -27.10
N LEU A 864 -37.16 -3.02 -26.04
CA LEU A 864 -35.87 -3.37 -25.43
C LEU A 864 -35.93 -4.79 -24.87
N THR A 865 -34.89 -5.57 -25.10
CA THR A 865 -34.63 -6.82 -24.39
C THR A 865 -34.44 -6.54 -22.89
N ASN A 866 -34.60 -7.58 -22.06
CA ASN A 866 -34.39 -7.43 -20.61
C ASN A 866 -32.96 -7.01 -20.27
N GLN A 867 -31.98 -7.46 -21.05
CA GLN A 867 -30.57 -7.08 -20.90
C GLN A 867 -30.36 -5.60 -21.24
N GLU A 868 -30.87 -5.11 -22.37
CA GLU A 868 -30.73 -3.69 -22.75
C GLU A 868 -31.41 -2.75 -21.74
N LYS A 869 -32.53 -3.17 -21.13
CA LYS A 869 -33.17 -2.43 -20.03
C LYS A 869 -32.27 -2.34 -18.79
N ARG A 870 -31.60 -3.45 -18.45
CA ARG A 870 -30.64 -3.49 -17.33
C ARG A 870 -29.44 -2.58 -17.62
N ASP A 871 -28.85 -2.69 -18.80
CA ASP A 871 -27.68 -1.89 -19.20
C ASP A 871 -28.02 -0.39 -19.28
N ALA A 872 -29.23 -0.03 -19.70
CA ALA A 872 -29.70 1.36 -19.65
C ALA A 872 -29.85 1.88 -18.21
N ALA A 873 -30.34 1.05 -17.28
CA ALA A 873 -30.44 1.41 -15.87
C ALA A 873 -29.06 1.58 -15.21
N LEU A 874 -28.13 0.66 -15.49
CA LEU A 874 -26.74 0.73 -15.01
C LEU A 874 -26.03 1.98 -15.53
N ARG A 875 -26.13 2.28 -16.83
CA ARG A 875 -25.56 3.51 -17.41
C ARG A 875 -26.15 4.78 -16.82
N LYS A 876 -27.46 4.81 -16.57
CA LYS A 876 -28.10 5.95 -15.89
C LYS A 876 -27.51 6.15 -14.49
N LEU A 877 -27.39 5.08 -13.70
CA LEU A 877 -26.81 5.15 -12.36
C LEU A 877 -25.36 5.65 -12.40
N ASN A 878 -24.55 5.17 -13.34
CA ASN A 878 -23.18 5.64 -13.52
C ASN A 878 -23.10 7.11 -13.97
N LEU A 879 -24.00 7.59 -14.84
CA LEU A 879 -24.06 9.01 -15.21
C LEU A 879 -24.46 9.90 -14.02
N ASP A 880 -25.42 9.46 -13.21
CA ASP A 880 -25.83 10.15 -11.98
C ASP A 880 -24.65 10.23 -10.99
N TYR A 881 -23.90 9.13 -10.83
CA TYR A 881 -22.66 9.07 -10.05
C TYR A 881 -21.60 10.07 -10.57
N LEU A 882 -21.27 10.01 -11.86
CA LEU A 882 -20.27 10.89 -12.46
C LEU A 882 -20.65 12.37 -12.33
N SER A 883 -21.93 12.71 -12.53
CA SER A 883 -22.44 14.09 -12.37
C SER A 883 -22.17 14.65 -10.96
N LEU A 884 -22.45 13.85 -9.92
CA LEU A 884 -22.17 14.23 -8.53
C LEU A 884 -20.68 14.46 -8.28
N HIS A 885 -19.82 13.55 -8.77
CA HIS A 885 -18.38 13.64 -8.58
C HIS A 885 -17.72 14.75 -9.41
N VAL A 886 -18.25 15.07 -10.60
CA VAL A 886 -17.80 16.19 -11.43
C VAL A 886 -17.99 17.51 -10.70
N GLU A 887 -19.18 17.75 -10.14
CA GLU A 887 -19.44 19.00 -9.41
C GLU A 887 -18.53 19.10 -8.18
N LYS A 888 -18.40 18.03 -7.41
CA LYS A 888 -17.48 17.97 -6.25
C LYS A 888 -16.05 18.30 -6.65
N LYS A 889 -15.49 17.62 -7.66
CA LYS A 889 -14.10 17.87 -8.10
C LYS A 889 -13.93 19.25 -8.71
N ARG A 890 -14.95 19.79 -9.41
CA ARG A 890 -14.90 21.13 -10.01
C ARG A 890 -14.66 22.17 -8.94
N LEU A 891 -15.42 22.07 -7.86
CA LEU A 891 -15.27 22.92 -6.69
C LEU A 891 -13.89 22.73 -6.05
N LEU A 892 -13.41 21.50 -5.84
CA LEU A 892 -12.08 21.24 -5.30
C LEU A 892 -10.94 21.79 -6.17
N ASN A 893 -11.09 21.78 -7.50
CA ASN A 893 -10.10 22.38 -8.41
C ASN A 893 -10.02 23.89 -8.22
N ILE A 894 -11.18 24.59 -8.21
CA ILE A 894 -11.23 26.03 -7.96
C ILE A 894 -10.63 26.36 -6.59
N PHE A 895 -10.89 25.51 -5.59
CA PHE A 895 -10.33 25.64 -4.26
C PHE A 895 -8.79 25.52 -4.27
N SER A 896 -8.27 24.49 -4.92
CA SER A 896 -6.83 24.22 -5.02
C SER A 896 -6.09 25.35 -5.74
N GLU A 897 -6.66 25.90 -6.82
CA GLU A 897 -6.10 27.05 -7.53
C GLU A 897 -6.09 28.33 -6.68
N ALA A 898 -7.13 28.56 -5.87
CA ALA A 898 -7.18 29.71 -4.97
C ALA A 898 -6.12 29.61 -3.86
N ILE A 899 -5.95 28.43 -3.27
CA ILE A 899 -4.93 28.17 -2.25
C ILE A 899 -3.52 28.30 -2.84
N LEU A 900 -3.29 27.75 -4.04
CA LEU A 900 -2.04 27.91 -4.77
C LEU A 900 -1.62 29.38 -4.89
N LYS A 901 -2.53 30.24 -5.38
CA LYS A 901 -2.27 31.67 -5.53
C LYS A 901 -1.97 32.34 -4.20
N ALA A 902 -2.70 31.96 -3.14
CA ALA A 902 -2.45 32.46 -1.80
C ALA A 902 -1.06 32.06 -1.30
N VAL A 903 -0.68 30.79 -1.38
CA VAL A 903 0.64 30.32 -0.90
C VAL A 903 1.79 30.96 -1.68
N VAL A 904 1.67 31.11 -3.01
CA VAL A 904 2.70 31.77 -3.84
C VAL A 904 2.94 33.21 -3.38
N ALA A 905 1.87 33.97 -3.10
CA ALA A 905 2.00 35.34 -2.60
C ALA A 905 2.73 35.40 -1.24
N LEU A 906 2.49 34.40 -0.37
CA LEU A 906 3.14 34.32 0.94
C LEU A 906 4.62 33.89 0.81
N GLN A 907 4.91 32.97 -0.12
CA GLN A 907 6.27 32.53 -0.43
C GLN A 907 7.12 33.67 -1.00
N ASP A 908 6.60 34.42 -1.97
CA ASP A 908 7.29 35.58 -2.57
C ASP A 908 7.53 36.70 -1.53
N SER A 909 6.63 36.81 -0.54
CA SER A 909 6.81 37.69 0.62
C SER A 909 7.77 37.15 1.70
N LYS A 910 8.36 35.96 1.50
CA LYS A 910 9.30 35.30 2.42
C LYS A 910 8.75 35.07 3.84
N GLN A 911 7.45 34.78 3.95
CA GLN A 911 6.83 34.49 5.25
C GLN A 911 7.31 33.19 5.90
N PHE A 912 7.80 32.24 5.09
CA PHE A 912 8.34 30.97 5.58
C PHE A 912 9.61 30.60 4.83
N TYR A 913 10.42 29.76 5.46
CA TYR A 913 11.67 29.27 4.87
C TYR A 913 11.39 28.41 3.62
N THR A 914 12.09 28.71 2.53
CA THR A 914 12.06 27.91 1.30
C THR A 914 13.46 27.34 1.07
N PRO A 915 13.64 26.00 1.10
CA PRO A 915 14.94 25.39 0.83
C PRO A 915 15.33 25.45 -0.65
N ASP A 916 16.64 25.49 -0.92
CA ASP A 916 17.20 25.38 -2.27
C ASP A 916 16.85 24.03 -2.93
N ASN A 917 17.03 23.90 -4.26
CA ASN A 917 16.75 22.68 -5.03
C ASN A 917 15.27 22.27 -5.15
N GLU A 918 14.36 23.24 -5.39
CA GLU A 918 12.94 22.98 -5.65
C GLU A 918 12.72 21.93 -6.75
N ARG A 919 13.51 21.97 -7.83
CA ARG A 919 13.43 20.99 -8.94
C ARG A 919 13.59 19.55 -8.47
N HIS A 920 14.58 19.26 -7.62
CA HIS A 920 14.81 17.89 -7.15
C HIS A 920 13.67 17.41 -6.26
N ARG A 921 13.13 18.28 -5.39
CA ARG A 921 11.95 17.96 -4.58
C ARG A 921 10.75 17.68 -5.47
N PHE A 922 10.45 18.56 -6.42
CA PHE A 922 9.36 18.38 -7.37
C PHE A 922 9.46 17.01 -8.07
N VAL A 923 10.62 16.71 -8.65
CA VAL A 923 10.82 15.44 -9.38
C VAL A 923 10.63 14.26 -8.44
N SER A 924 11.25 14.26 -7.26
CA SER A 924 11.11 13.17 -6.28
C SER A 924 9.66 12.94 -5.83
N ARG A 925 8.84 14.00 -5.73
CA ARG A 925 7.42 13.87 -5.37
C ARG A 925 6.57 13.32 -6.53
N MET A 926 6.87 13.70 -7.78
CA MET A 926 6.02 13.42 -8.95
C MET A 926 6.49 12.25 -9.83
N GLU A 927 7.70 11.73 -9.62
CA GLU A 927 8.30 10.65 -10.42
C GLU A 927 7.43 9.38 -10.44
N LYS A 928 6.77 9.09 -9.33
CA LYS A 928 5.92 7.90 -9.15
C LYS A 928 4.70 7.85 -10.08
N PHE A 929 4.30 8.99 -10.64
CA PHE A 929 3.16 9.09 -11.54
C PHE A 929 3.55 9.10 -13.02
N GLN A 930 4.86 9.09 -13.32
CA GLN A 930 5.36 9.07 -14.69
C GLN A 930 4.98 7.84 -15.52
N PRO A 931 4.67 6.65 -14.94
CA PRO A 931 4.13 5.54 -15.74
C PRO A 931 2.91 5.96 -16.56
N ILE A 932 1.99 6.72 -15.97
CA ILE A 932 0.76 7.20 -16.61
C ILE A 932 1.07 8.29 -17.65
N ARG A 933 0.72 8.02 -18.91
CA ARG A 933 1.07 8.86 -20.07
C ARG A 933 0.55 10.29 -19.95
N GLU A 934 -0.70 10.47 -19.52
CA GLU A 934 -1.40 11.77 -19.44
C GLU A 934 -0.78 12.72 -18.42
N VAL A 935 0.05 12.18 -17.53
CA VAL A 935 0.65 12.90 -16.41
C VAL A 935 2.09 13.36 -16.74
N ARG A 936 2.75 12.73 -17.72
CA ARG A 936 4.14 13.04 -18.12
C ARG A 936 4.34 14.47 -18.62
N ILE A 937 3.28 15.12 -19.09
CA ILE A 937 3.32 16.52 -19.54
C ILE A 937 3.53 17.51 -18.39
N PHE A 938 3.29 17.11 -17.14
CA PHE A 938 3.42 17.97 -15.96
C PHE A 938 4.84 17.96 -15.41
N THR A 939 5.75 18.58 -16.16
CA THR A 939 7.16 18.70 -15.76
C THR A 939 7.40 19.94 -14.88
N TYR A 940 8.56 19.97 -14.20
CA TYR A 940 8.97 21.13 -13.42
C TYR A 940 9.09 22.40 -14.27
N ASP A 941 9.50 22.27 -15.55
CA ASP A 941 9.66 23.43 -16.43
C ASP A 941 8.29 24.08 -16.75
N VAL A 942 7.26 23.26 -16.97
CA VAL A 942 5.87 23.74 -17.17
C VAL A 942 5.34 24.40 -15.89
N TYR A 943 5.60 23.80 -14.73
CA TYR A 943 5.25 24.41 -13.44
C TYR A 943 5.96 25.76 -13.25
N ARG A 944 7.26 25.84 -13.55
CA ARG A 944 8.06 27.05 -13.42
C ARG A 944 7.58 28.15 -14.36
N GLU A 945 7.20 27.82 -15.59
CA GLU A 945 6.60 28.76 -16.54
C GLU A 945 5.27 29.31 -16.00
N PHE A 946 4.42 28.42 -15.46
CA PHE A 946 3.16 28.81 -14.84
C PHE A 946 3.37 29.77 -13.66
N ILE A 947 4.26 29.45 -12.72
CA ILE A 947 4.59 30.34 -11.60
C ILE A 947 5.21 31.65 -12.10
N GLY A 948 6.06 31.59 -13.13
CA GLY A 948 6.63 32.76 -13.78
C GLY A 948 5.57 33.71 -14.35
N SER A 949 4.40 33.21 -14.76
CA SER A 949 3.28 34.03 -15.19
C SER A 949 2.50 34.71 -14.04
N LEU A 950 2.59 34.16 -12.82
CA LEU A 950 1.91 34.68 -11.63
C LEU A 950 2.76 35.71 -10.86
N ARG A 951 4.08 35.54 -10.83
CA ARG A 951 5.02 36.42 -10.09
C ARG A 951 5.00 37.92 -10.46
N PRO A 952 4.67 38.33 -11.70
CA PRO A 952 4.52 39.75 -12.03
C PRO A 952 3.35 40.43 -11.31
N LEU A 953 2.39 39.66 -10.79
CA LEU A 953 1.25 40.17 -10.04
C LEU A 953 1.68 40.59 -8.64
N GLN A 954 1.20 41.75 -8.18
CA GLN A 954 1.43 42.16 -6.79
C GLN A 954 0.75 41.17 -5.83
N HIS A 955 1.30 40.97 -4.64
CA HIS A 955 0.72 40.06 -3.63
C HIS A 955 -0.77 40.36 -3.37
N ARG A 956 -1.14 41.66 -3.35
CA ARG A 956 -2.53 42.11 -3.24
C ARG A 956 -3.44 41.60 -4.36
N GLN A 957 -2.93 41.56 -5.60
CA GLN A 957 -3.67 41.06 -6.76
C GLN A 957 -3.87 39.54 -6.67
N LEU A 958 -2.84 38.79 -6.26
CA LEU A 958 -2.93 37.33 -6.08
C LEU A 958 -3.97 36.96 -5.01
N PHE A 959 -3.98 37.66 -3.86
CA PHE A 959 -5.01 37.44 -2.84
C PHE A 959 -6.41 37.83 -3.34
N ALA A 960 -6.53 38.93 -4.08
CA ALA A 960 -7.81 39.36 -4.64
C ALA A 960 -8.36 38.34 -5.66
N GLU A 961 -7.50 37.78 -6.52
CA GLU A 961 -7.88 36.72 -7.46
C GLU A 961 -8.31 35.44 -6.73
N ALA A 962 -7.59 35.03 -5.69
CA ALA A 962 -7.97 33.88 -4.87
C ALA A 962 -9.35 34.10 -4.19
N VAL A 963 -9.63 35.32 -3.71
CA VAL A 963 -10.96 35.70 -3.20
C VAL A 963 -12.03 35.63 -4.28
N VAL A 964 -11.75 36.05 -5.51
CA VAL A 964 -12.69 35.94 -6.63
C VAL A 964 -13.02 34.47 -6.94
N SER A 965 -12.02 33.58 -6.92
CA SER A 965 -12.25 32.13 -7.06
C SER A 965 -13.17 31.60 -5.96
N PHE A 966 -12.95 31.95 -4.69
CA PHE A 966 -13.82 31.52 -3.60
C PHE A 966 -15.23 32.12 -3.64
N LYS A 967 -15.40 33.33 -4.21
CA LYS A 967 -16.74 33.93 -4.39
C LYS A 967 -17.63 33.14 -5.34
N GLN A 968 -17.07 32.30 -6.22
CA GLN A 968 -17.87 31.41 -7.08
C GLN A 968 -18.69 30.39 -6.27
N PHE A 969 -18.32 30.14 -5.01
CA PHE A 969 -19.02 29.23 -4.11
C PHE A 969 -20.25 29.84 -3.43
N VAL A 970 -20.46 31.16 -3.53
CA VAL A 970 -21.54 31.87 -2.83
C VAL A 970 -22.93 31.39 -3.29
N ASN A 971 -23.05 30.99 -4.55
CA ASN A 971 -24.30 30.55 -5.16
C ASN A 971 -24.41 29.02 -5.29
N VAL A 972 -23.48 28.26 -4.71
CA VAL A 972 -23.51 26.79 -4.76
C VAL A 972 -24.49 26.29 -3.71
N GLU A 973 -25.55 25.60 -4.14
CA GLU A 973 -26.48 24.95 -3.22
C GLU A 973 -25.80 23.75 -2.54
N PRO A 974 -25.85 23.64 -1.21
CA PRO A 974 -25.22 22.53 -0.47
C PRO A 974 -26.04 21.26 -0.65
N SER A 975 -25.81 20.55 -1.76
CA SER A 975 -26.51 19.31 -2.11
C SER A 975 -26.11 18.12 -1.23
N ASN A 976 -24.89 18.11 -0.68
CA ASN A 976 -24.46 17.16 0.35
C ASN A 976 -23.61 17.82 1.45
N GLU A 977 -23.27 17.05 2.49
CA GLU A 977 -22.46 17.51 3.64
C GLU A 977 -21.04 17.95 3.26
N VAL A 978 -20.39 17.23 2.34
CA VAL A 978 -19.05 17.58 1.84
C VAL A 978 -19.04 18.94 1.13
N ILE A 979 -20.01 19.19 0.26
CA ILE A 979 -20.17 20.47 -0.44
C ILE A 979 -20.52 21.58 0.56
N ARG A 980 -21.33 21.28 1.58
CA ARG A 980 -21.63 22.22 2.66
C ARG A 980 -20.37 22.64 3.41
N GLU A 981 -19.51 21.69 3.77
CA GLU A 981 -18.25 22.00 4.46
C GLU A 981 -17.28 22.78 3.56
N LEU A 982 -17.17 22.39 2.30
CA LEU A 982 -16.34 23.09 1.32
C LEU A 982 -16.78 24.56 1.17
N VAL A 983 -18.08 24.81 1.06
CA VAL A 983 -18.65 26.18 1.03
C VAL A 983 -18.36 26.93 2.34
N HIS A 984 -18.43 26.25 3.50
CA HIS A 984 -18.08 26.84 4.79
C HIS A 984 -16.60 27.26 4.86
N CYS A 985 -15.70 26.39 4.43
CA CYS A 985 -14.25 26.65 4.36
C CYS A 985 -13.92 27.79 3.39
N CYS A 986 -14.54 27.82 2.21
CA CYS A 986 -14.40 28.92 1.25
C CYS A 986 -14.77 30.27 1.87
N LYS A 987 -15.87 30.34 2.63
CA LYS A 987 -16.30 31.58 3.30
C LYS A 987 -15.27 32.03 4.33
N ARG A 988 -14.72 31.11 5.13
CA ARG A 988 -13.66 31.41 6.11
C ARG A 988 -12.38 31.90 5.44
N ASN A 989 -11.89 31.18 4.44
CA ASN A 989 -10.68 31.55 3.70
C ASN A 989 -10.85 32.90 2.98
N THR A 990 -12.05 33.19 2.46
CA THR A 990 -12.36 34.49 1.85
C THR A 990 -12.17 35.65 2.84
N VAL A 991 -12.59 35.48 4.10
CA VAL A 991 -12.40 36.51 5.13
C VAL A 991 -10.91 36.72 5.40
N VAL A 992 -10.16 35.64 5.60
CA VAL A 992 -8.71 35.69 5.88
C VAL A 992 -7.94 36.35 4.73
N LEU A 993 -8.19 35.94 3.49
CA LEU A 993 -7.52 36.51 2.33
C LEU A 993 -7.89 37.98 2.11
N ASN A 994 -9.14 38.39 2.40
CA ASN A 994 -9.51 39.82 2.35
C ASN A 994 -8.78 40.65 3.42
N VAL A 995 -8.52 40.08 4.60
CA VAL A 995 -7.71 40.74 5.64
C VAL A 995 -6.28 40.89 5.14
N LEU A 996 -5.67 39.82 4.64
CA LEU A 996 -4.29 39.84 4.14
C LEU A 996 -4.11 40.78 2.93
N ALA A 997 -5.08 40.84 2.03
CA ALA A 997 -5.04 41.72 0.85
C ALA A 997 -5.09 43.22 1.19
N ASN A 998 -5.62 43.59 2.36
CA ASN A 998 -5.78 44.98 2.78
C ASN A 998 -4.89 45.37 3.96
N ASP A 999 -4.12 44.43 4.50
CA ASP A 999 -3.15 44.68 5.56
C ASP A 999 -1.78 45.05 4.98
N ALA A 1000 -1.26 46.21 5.37
CA ALA A 1000 0.07 46.67 4.95
C ALA A 1000 1.20 45.87 5.64
N GLU A 1001 0.94 45.32 6.82
CA GLU A 1001 1.91 44.56 7.64
C GLU A 1001 1.64 43.04 7.59
N PHE A 1002 0.97 42.56 6.53
CA PHE A 1002 0.61 41.14 6.42
C PHE A 1002 1.81 40.18 6.49
N HIS A 1003 3.01 40.64 6.14
CA HIS A 1003 4.26 39.87 6.20
C HIS A 1003 4.72 39.55 7.63
N GLU A 1004 4.21 40.26 8.65
CA GLU A 1004 4.47 39.97 10.06
C GLU A 1004 3.49 38.95 10.65
N ARG A 1005 2.43 38.58 9.91
CA ARG A 1005 1.42 37.64 10.36
C ARG A 1005 1.81 36.20 10.01
N GLU A 1006 1.80 35.35 11.01
CA GLU A 1006 1.94 33.91 10.82
C GLU A 1006 0.60 33.31 10.39
N ILE A 1007 0.64 32.50 9.32
CA ILE A 1007 -0.54 31.83 8.76
C ILE A 1007 -0.40 30.33 8.99
N VAL A 1008 -1.38 29.76 9.68
CA VAL A 1008 -1.49 28.33 9.94
C VAL A 1008 -2.50 27.72 8.98
N TYR A 1009 -2.13 26.59 8.39
CA TYR A 1009 -2.98 25.80 7.51
C TYR A 1009 -3.56 24.64 8.31
N ASN A 1010 -4.84 24.71 8.65
CA ASN A 1010 -5.54 23.61 9.29
C ASN A 1010 -6.37 22.87 8.26
N PHE A 1011 -6.14 21.58 8.05
CA PHE A 1011 -6.98 20.78 7.17
C PHE A 1011 -8.23 20.33 7.94
N THR A 1012 -9.43 20.45 7.33
CA THR A 1012 -10.64 19.96 7.99
C THR A 1012 -10.60 18.44 8.13
N ASN A 1013 -11.04 17.94 9.29
CA ASN A 1013 -11.24 16.50 9.55
C ASN A 1013 -12.47 15.92 8.82
N THR A 1014 -13.00 16.58 7.78
CA THR A 1014 -14.05 15.98 6.96
C THR A 1014 -13.41 14.96 6.06
N ASP A 1015 -13.40 13.72 6.54
CA ASP A 1015 -12.90 12.54 5.86
C ASP A 1015 -13.27 12.60 4.36
N LEU A 1016 -12.25 12.62 3.49
CA LEU A 1016 -12.24 12.33 2.04
C LEU A 1016 -11.69 13.42 1.09
N ASP A 1017 -11.34 14.63 1.53
CA ASP A 1017 -10.80 15.68 0.63
C ASP A 1017 -9.77 16.62 1.25
N ILE A 1018 -8.93 17.23 0.39
CA ILE A 1018 -7.87 18.18 0.78
C ILE A 1018 -8.47 19.59 0.88
N ILE A 1019 -8.90 19.98 2.07
CA ILE A 1019 -9.54 21.28 2.32
C ILE A 1019 -8.78 22.07 3.40
N PRO A 1020 -7.76 22.86 3.03
CA PRO A 1020 -7.06 23.73 3.97
C PRO A 1020 -7.90 24.94 4.38
N VAL A 1021 -7.99 25.19 5.68
CA VAL A 1021 -8.55 26.36 6.33
C VAL A 1021 -7.40 27.24 6.81
N LEU A 1022 -7.37 28.47 6.32
CA LEU A 1022 -6.36 29.45 6.67
C LEU A 1022 -6.71 30.11 7.99
N HIS A 1023 -5.74 30.20 8.90
CA HIS A 1023 -5.87 30.93 10.17
C HIS A 1023 -4.73 31.92 10.35
N ILE A 1024 -5.05 33.15 10.75
CA ILE A 1024 -4.06 34.14 11.19
C ILE A 1024 -3.80 33.91 12.66
N GLN A 1025 -2.57 33.56 13.03
CA GLN A 1025 -2.20 33.39 14.43
C GLN A 1025 -2.03 34.76 15.08
N SER A 1026 -2.74 34.99 16.19
CA SER A 1026 -2.54 36.20 17.00
C SER A 1026 -1.26 36.03 17.82
N GLN A 1027 -0.22 36.83 17.54
CA GLN A 1027 1.00 36.80 18.34
C GLN A 1027 0.70 37.30 19.77
N SER A 1028 0.62 36.40 20.75
CA SER A 1028 1.14 36.72 22.08
C SER A 1028 2.66 36.60 22.00
N ARG A 1029 3.37 37.68 21.70
CA ARG A 1029 4.83 37.70 21.85
C ARG A 1029 5.17 37.38 23.30
N SER A 1030 5.90 36.29 23.52
CA SER A 1030 6.67 36.04 24.74
C SER A 1030 8.14 36.07 24.40
#